data_AF-A0A8J4LU48-F1
#
_entry.id   AF-A0A8J4LU48-F1
#
_cell.length_a   1.000
_cell.length_b   1.000
_cell.length_c   1.000
_cell.angle_alpha   90.00
_cell.angle_beta   90.00
_cell.angle_gamma   90.00
#
_symmetry.space_group_name_H-M   'P 1'
#
loop_
_entity.id
_entity.type
_entity.pdbx_description
1 polymer ?
#
loop_
_entity_poly.entity_id
_entity_poly.type
_entity_poly.pdbx_seq_one_letter_code
_entity_poly.pdbx_strand_id
1 'polypeptide(L)'
;MDMSRKIYLFSSYLVILCASFTAAQTSCPPSPVVLHSTLASVCSQEPARSAIGCSMYRLCRNETLDPPIFPVLCDTWRVASSLCSDDPKYADSIGLCNQLQGSYKDAAQFRNCMVPYVGIKNTSSIRILHLQACAEMDTPSEMLGCLSCTAESCPNPLLSYSQGCYDMDMGQCNPWSGFCLSSDASPLGNGAAELCVNPNLRFEAIMAPPRPPSPPPDPTSPPPTRPSPPPSLPTRSPYLPPPGGSLPNTPVPMNSPASPLPQWTPPPGIRNPSQTESVCVTNSSLLECASFEYPATNITVDLVSLCTSMPYMPGCTIRTACQAGQVTGNFCRPMTLLATICADMPSMAGCKSYVTMCKNTSAVQHCKKFPAIPGLPSTSAARKAVIDMCGSMEMVQCETCNKVSCPDYIGAMSSMCAEMPYMVGCDVYASWCEASAAWEQPGGDGNSVRHYCRGAEVYGGATSSSDIPSMLMFFHQRTREILLFRSWLPKTAGEAFGSFIAITGMSFATVLIRTAQHIMVTAAATGRLGPLLAPTLTPPVLWWLPSRGQMLLNLLSSIITLVVSTLDLFAMLIAMTFNGAYFAAVVLGYGLGTLLLGHLRENYQRKAYGAPSSASSSAIVFGGDTEPCCGGGAIPPTTIIGLGSGGINTGGNAMAVMAANGGIGSFRVSSRQVDVLDGKRP
;
A
#
# COMPACT_ATOMS: atom_id res chain seq x y z
N MET A 1 -11.02 -10.34 38.40
CA MET A 1 -10.58 -9.15 39.17
C MET A 1 -9.09 -8.82 39.01
N ASP A 2 -8.27 -9.65 38.35
CA ASP A 2 -6.82 -9.43 38.23
C ASP A 2 -6.40 -8.58 37.00
N MET A 3 -7.32 -8.33 36.05
CA MET A 3 -7.03 -7.58 34.82
C MET A 3 -7.13 -6.05 35.01
N SER A 4 -7.96 -5.57 35.95
CA SER A 4 -8.13 -4.12 36.20
C SER A 4 -6.96 -3.50 36.97
N ARG A 5 -6.17 -4.28 37.72
CA ARG A 5 -5.00 -3.77 38.46
C ARG A 5 -3.80 -3.48 37.56
N LYS A 6 -3.67 -4.20 36.44
CA LYS A 6 -2.56 -3.99 35.47
C LYS A 6 -2.74 -2.73 34.62
N ILE A 7 -3.98 -2.29 34.39
CA ILE A 7 -4.29 -1.09 33.60
C ILE A 7 -3.95 0.20 34.37
N TYR A 8 -4.15 0.23 35.70
CA TYR A 8 -3.84 1.43 36.52
C TYR A 8 -2.34 1.66 36.76
N LEU A 9 -1.54 0.59 36.83
CA LEU A 9 -0.08 0.69 37.01
C LEU A 9 0.63 1.13 35.72
N PHE A 10 0.10 0.75 34.54
CA PHE A 10 0.63 1.20 33.26
C PHE A 10 0.37 2.69 33.00
N SER A 11 -0.79 3.20 33.42
CA SER A 11 -1.14 4.63 33.28
C SER A 11 -0.31 5.55 34.19
N SER A 12 0.20 5.05 35.32
CA SER A 12 0.98 5.86 36.28
C SER A 12 2.47 5.95 35.92
N TYR A 13 3.01 4.96 35.20
CA TYR A 13 4.40 4.97 34.71
C TYR A 13 4.60 5.87 33.49
N LEU A 14 3.55 6.07 32.67
CA LEU A 14 3.61 6.92 31.48
C LEU A 14 3.71 8.42 31.80
N VAL A 15 3.22 8.85 32.96
CA VAL A 15 3.21 10.28 33.36
C VAL A 15 4.55 10.72 33.98
N ILE A 16 5.32 9.79 34.58
CA ILE A 16 6.57 10.11 35.28
C ILE A 16 7.78 10.12 34.32
N LEU A 17 7.71 9.40 33.19
CA LEU A 17 8.77 9.38 32.18
C LEU A 17 8.80 10.62 31.26
N CYS A 18 7.73 11.43 31.20
CA CYS A 18 7.72 12.68 30.43
C CYS A 18 8.37 13.89 31.13
N ALA A 19 8.74 13.79 32.42
CA ALA A 19 9.17 14.95 33.20
C ALA A 19 10.70 15.15 33.32
N SER A 20 11.54 14.25 32.75
CA SER A 20 13.00 14.24 33.06
C SER A 20 13.94 14.43 31.87
N PHE A 21 13.45 14.79 30.68
CA PHE A 21 14.28 15.15 29.52
C PHE A 21 14.25 16.67 29.25
N THR A 22 14.78 17.47 30.18
CA THR A 22 15.11 18.88 29.95
C THR A 22 16.54 19.17 30.39
N ALA A 23 17.48 18.38 29.85
CA ALA A 23 18.91 18.63 30.01
C ALA A 23 19.40 19.51 28.84
N ALA A 24 19.64 20.80 29.13
CA ALA A 24 20.49 21.73 28.38
C ALA A 24 20.30 21.77 26.84
N GLN A 25 19.10 22.10 26.35
CA GLN A 25 19.03 22.79 25.06
C GLN A 25 19.52 24.22 25.27
N THR A 26 20.67 24.56 24.69
CA THR A 26 21.03 25.97 24.46
C THR A 26 19.88 26.60 23.69
N SER A 27 19.06 27.41 24.34
CA SER A 27 17.89 28.03 23.73
C SER A 27 18.35 28.89 22.56
N CYS A 28 18.11 28.42 21.33
CA CYS A 28 18.36 29.23 20.15
C CYS A 28 17.39 30.43 20.18
N PRO A 29 17.88 31.65 19.91
CA PRO A 29 17.00 32.81 19.77
C PRO A 29 15.98 32.55 18.65
N PRO A 30 14.80 33.19 18.70
CA PRO A 30 13.80 33.05 17.65
C PRO A 30 14.39 33.42 16.29
N SER A 31 14.03 32.64 15.26
CA SER A 31 14.52 32.82 13.90
C SER A 31 14.24 34.24 13.39
N PRO A 32 15.26 35.00 12.93
CA PRO A 32 15.03 36.29 12.32
C PRO A 32 14.26 36.14 10.99
N VAL A 33 13.34 37.07 10.75
CA VAL A 33 12.54 37.09 9.51
C VAL A 33 13.43 37.51 8.35
N VAL A 34 13.58 36.63 7.36
CA VAL A 34 14.27 36.94 6.10
C VAL A 34 13.23 37.27 5.04
N LEU A 35 13.36 38.44 4.40
CA LEU A 35 12.45 38.86 3.34
C LEU A 35 12.66 38.04 2.07
N HIS A 36 11.56 37.67 1.40
CA HIS A 36 11.60 36.97 0.11
C HIS A 36 12.37 37.75 -0.96
N SER A 37 12.31 39.08 -0.96
CA SER A 37 13.08 39.92 -1.90
C SER A 37 14.59 39.75 -1.72
N THR A 38 15.06 39.61 -0.47
CA THR A 38 16.46 39.33 -0.17
C THR A 38 16.87 37.97 -0.74
N LEU A 39 16.10 36.91 -0.48
CA LEU A 39 16.38 35.57 -1.03
C LEU A 39 16.30 35.54 -2.56
N ALA A 40 15.32 36.21 -3.16
CA ALA A 40 15.20 36.34 -4.61
C ALA A 40 16.44 37.00 -5.22
N SER A 41 16.98 38.03 -4.57
CA SER A 41 18.17 38.73 -5.05
C SER A 41 19.40 37.82 -5.04
N VAL A 42 19.64 37.07 -3.95
CA VAL A 42 20.77 36.11 -3.86
C VAL A 42 20.61 35.01 -4.88
N CYS A 43 19.43 34.40 -4.93
CA CYS A 43 19.17 33.25 -5.78
C CYS A 43 19.03 33.57 -7.26
N SER A 44 19.03 34.85 -7.63
CA SER A 44 19.11 35.27 -9.03
C SER A 44 20.53 35.37 -9.56
N GLN A 45 21.54 35.50 -8.70
CA GLN A 45 22.95 35.63 -9.08
C GLN A 45 23.55 34.28 -9.48
N GLU A 46 24.36 34.26 -10.53
CA GLU A 46 25.22 33.11 -10.84
C GLU A 46 26.57 33.29 -10.15
N PRO A 47 27.13 32.27 -9.49
CA PRO A 47 26.72 30.85 -9.43
C PRO A 47 25.71 30.45 -8.32
N ALA A 48 25.25 31.39 -7.50
CA ALA A 48 24.38 31.13 -6.33
C ALA A 48 23.09 30.38 -6.68
N ARG A 49 22.62 30.48 -7.93
CA ARG A 49 21.50 29.68 -8.49
C ARG A 49 21.60 28.17 -8.26
N SER A 50 22.81 27.63 -8.16
CA SER A 50 23.04 26.20 -7.93
C SER A 50 23.02 25.79 -6.46
N ALA A 51 23.07 26.75 -5.53
CA ALA A 51 23.10 26.47 -4.10
C ALA A 51 21.81 25.75 -3.64
N ILE A 52 21.92 24.81 -2.68
CA ILE A 52 20.78 24.04 -2.15
C ILE A 52 19.66 24.97 -1.68
N GLY A 53 19.98 25.99 -0.89
CA GLY A 53 19.00 26.96 -0.43
C GLY A 53 18.27 27.64 -1.60
N CYS A 54 18.97 27.96 -2.69
CA CYS A 54 18.35 28.57 -3.87
C CYS A 54 17.54 27.57 -4.71
N SER A 55 17.94 26.32 -4.77
CA SER A 55 17.11 25.24 -5.31
C SER A 55 15.82 25.09 -4.52
N MET A 56 15.89 25.05 -3.18
CA MET A 56 14.70 24.95 -2.33
C MET A 56 13.81 26.19 -2.46
N TYR A 57 14.39 27.39 -2.45
CA TYR A 57 13.65 28.65 -2.65
C TYR A 57 12.86 28.65 -3.96
N ARG A 58 13.49 28.21 -5.06
CA ARG A 58 12.83 28.11 -6.37
C ARG A 58 11.70 27.10 -6.36
N LEU A 59 11.91 25.92 -5.75
CA LEU A 59 10.87 24.91 -5.66
C LEU A 59 9.70 25.42 -4.81
N CYS A 60 9.97 26.04 -3.66
CA CYS A 60 8.96 26.67 -2.80
C CYS A 60 8.16 27.78 -3.48
N ARG A 61 8.77 28.48 -4.43
CA ARG A 61 8.11 29.55 -5.20
C ARG A 61 7.48 29.06 -6.50
N ASN A 62 7.66 27.79 -6.85
CA ASN A 62 7.08 27.24 -8.05
C ASN A 62 5.62 26.86 -7.78
N GLU A 63 4.71 27.79 -8.08
CA GLU A 63 3.26 27.60 -7.93
C GLU A 63 2.70 26.48 -8.81
N THR A 64 3.48 25.95 -9.77
CA THR A 64 3.07 24.84 -10.64
C THR A 64 3.37 23.46 -10.05
N LEU A 65 4.01 23.36 -8.87
CA LEU A 65 4.20 22.08 -8.21
C LEU A 65 2.88 21.66 -7.55
N ASP A 66 2.36 20.51 -7.95
CA ASP A 66 1.18 19.89 -7.36
C ASP A 66 1.54 18.49 -6.84
N PRO A 67 1.57 18.27 -5.51
CA PRO A 67 1.28 19.24 -4.45
C PRO A 67 2.42 20.26 -4.22
N PRO A 68 2.12 21.46 -3.68
CA PRO A 68 3.14 22.45 -3.35
C PRO A 68 4.08 21.94 -2.24
N ILE A 69 5.33 22.40 -2.25
CA ILE A 69 6.28 22.09 -1.16
C ILE A 69 5.75 22.71 0.14
N PHE A 70 5.87 21.94 1.23
CA PHE A 70 5.30 22.35 2.50
C PHE A 70 5.97 23.59 3.10
N PRO A 71 5.21 24.48 3.79
CA PRO A 71 5.70 25.75 4.30
C PRO A 71 6.92 25.66 5.22
N VAL A 72 7.08 24.54 5.95
CA VAL A 72 8.18 24.34 6.91
C VAL A 72 9.54 24.18 6.21
N LEU A 73 9.59 23.52 5.05
CA LEU A 73 10.81 23.45 4.24
C LEU A 73 11.08 24.78 3.52
N CYS A 74 10.02 25.55 3.29
CA CYS A 74 10.01 26.83 2.60
C CYS A 74 10.20 28.03 3.52
N ASP A 75 10.49 27.81 4.81
CA ASP A 75 10.81 28.89 5.73
C ASP A 75 12.04 29.66 5.22
N THR A 76 11.87 30.97 5.04
CA THR A 76 12.91 31.85 4.51
C THR A 76 14.15 31.85 5.40
N TRP A 77 13.98 31.65 6.71
CA TRP A 77 15.08 31.45 7.64
C TRP A 77 15.89 30.19 7.33
N ARG A 78 15.22 29.08 7.03
CA ARG A 78 15.87 27.78 6.76
C ARG A 78 16.63 27.82 5.43
N VAL A 79 16.03 28.42 4.41
CA VAL A 79 16.67 28.70 3.13
C VAL A 79 17.93 29.58 3.32
N ALA A 80 17.81 30.67 4.07
CA ALA A 80 18.92 31.57 4.33
C ALA A 80 20.04 30.90 5.15
N SER A 81 19.67 30.07 6.13
CA SER A 81 20.60 29.27 6.93
C SER A 81 21.37 28.26 6.07
N SER A 82 20.70 27.58 5.14
CA SER A 82 21.38 26.70 4.17
C SER A 82 22.34 27.49 3.28
N LEU A 83 21.97 28.68 2.79
CA LEU A 83 22.88 29.51 2.00
C LEU A 83 24.13 29.93 2.78
N CYS A 84 23.98 30.30 4.06
CA CYS A 84 25.10 30.69 4.91
C CYS A 84 25.97 29.52 5.37
N SER A 85 25.39 28.33 5.48
CA SER A 85 26.12 27.09 5.78
C SER A 85 26.91 26.61 4.57
N ASP A 86 26.25 26.56 3.41
CA ASP A 86 26.71 25.78 2.26
C ASP A 86 27.56 26.63 1.30
N ASP A 87 27.17 27.90 1.10
CA ASP A 87 27.77 28.80 0.12
C ASP A 87 27.89 30.24 0.69
N PRO A 88 28.61 30.45 1.81
CA PRO A 88 28.64 31.72 2.53
C PRO A 88 29.11 32.88 1.65
N LYS A 89 30.00 32.63 0.68
CA LYS A 89 30.52 33.65 -0.23
C LYS A 89 29.43 34.44 -0.97
N TYR A 90 28.31 33.80 -1.33
CA TYR A 90 27.22 34.48 -2.05
C TYR A 90 26.23 35.14 -1.11
N ALA A 91 26.00 34.57 0.06
CA ALA A 91 25.15 35.17 1.06
C ALA A 91 25.84 36.39 1.72
N ASP A 92 27.16 36.33 1.91
CA ASP A 92 27.99 37.40 2.44
C ASP A 92 28.08 38.61 1.50
N SER A 93 28.01 38.41 0.18
CA SER A 93 28.10 39.50 -0.81
C SER A 93 26.97 40.53 -0.68
N ILE A 94 25.83 40.11 -0.13
CA ILE A 94 24.69 40.99 0.20
C ILE A 94 24.52 41.21 1.70
N GLY A 95 25.47 40.75 2.52
CA GLY A 95 25.43 40.86 3.98
C GLY A 95 24.40 39.95 4.67
N LEU A 96 23.86 38.93 4.00
CA LEU A 96 22.82 38.06 4.54
C LEU A 96 23.32 37.31 5.79
N CYS A 97 24.49 36.68 5.73
CA CYS A 97 24.98 35.91 6.89
C CYS A 97 25.34 36.79 8.08
N ASN A 98 25.87 37.99 7.84
CA ASN A 98 26.10 38.98 8.90
C ASN A 98 24.78 39.41 9.55
N GLN A 99 23.71 39.58 8.75
CA GLN A 99 22.38 39.88 9.26
C GLN A 99 21.82 38.75 10.11
N LEU A 100 21.97 37.49 9.70
CA LEU A 100 21.50 36.33 10.48
C LEU A 100 22.32 36.16 11.76
N GLN A 101 23.65 36.30 11.67
CA GLN A 101 24.57 36.12 12.79
C GLN A 101 24.37 37.17 13.88
N GLY A 102 23.92 38.38 13.53
CA GLY A 102 23.65 39.47 14.49
C GLY A 102 22.61 39.12 15.57
N SER A 103 21.75 38.13 15.33
CA SER A 103 20.77 37.63 16.30
C SER A 103 21.36 36.65 17.33
N TYR A 104 22.61 36.22 17.14
CA TYR A 104 23.28 35.21 17.96
C TYR A 104 24.46 35.83 18.74
N LYS A 105 24.73 35.28 19.93
CA LYS A 105 25.79 35.75 20.82
C LYS A 105 27.18 35.63 20.21
N ASP A 106 27.41 34.55 19.46
CA ASP A 106 28.68 34.27 18.80
C ASP A 106 28.50 33.32 17.60
N ALA A 107 29.57 33.14 16.82
CA ALA A 107 29.56 32.27 15.64
C ALA A 107 29.34 30.79 15.97
N ALA A 108 29.66 30.34 17.20
CA ALA A 108 29.43 28.96 17.61
C ALA A 108 27.95 28.72 17.92
N GLN A 109 27.29 29.66 18.61
CA GLN A 109 25.84 29.62 18.82
C GLN A 109 25.10 29.69 17.48
N PHE A 110 25.52 30.56 16.56
CA PHE A 110 24.97 30.62 15.20
C PHE A 110 25.07 29.27 14.49
N ARG A 111 26.27 28.67 14.45
CA ARG A 111 26.47 27.34 13.82
C ARG A 111 25.69 26.21 14.49
N ASN A 112 25.56 26.23 15.81
CA ASN A 112 24.81 25.21 16.57
C ASN A 112 23.29 25.36 16.43
N CYS A 113 22.82 26.58 16.12
CA CYS A 113 21.40 26.88 15.95
C CYS A 113 20.94 26.91 14.48
N MET A 114 21.86 26.82 13.53
CA MET A 114 21.49 26.57 12.15
C MET A 114 20.87 25.18 12.05
N VAL A 115 19.67 25.12 11.46
CA VAL A 115 18.97 23.87 11.16
C VAL A 115 19.03 23.66 9.64
N PRO A 116 20.20 23.28 9.07
CA PRO A 116 20.26 22.93 7.65
C PRO A 116 19.34 21.74 7.37
N TYR A 117 19.05 21.49 6.10
CA TYR A 117 18.32 20.30 5.69
C TYR A 117 19.12 19.06 6.14
N VAL A 118 18.50 18.18 6.94
CA VAL A 118 19.17 16.99 7.49
C VAL A 118 19.70 16.14 6.34
N GLY A 119 20.93 15.65 6.45
CA GLY A 119 21.59 14.84 5.40
C GLY A 119 22.19 15.67 4.25
N ILE A 120 21.61 16.81 3.90
CA ILE A 120 22.02 17.66 2.79
C ILE A 120 22.88 18.82 3.32
N LYS A 121 24.20 18.61 3.37
CA LYS A 121 25.13 19.51 4.09
C LYS A 121 25.86 20.55 3.25
N ASN A 122 26.06 20.34 1.95
CA ASN A 122 26.57 21.38 1.05
C ASN A 122 26.30 21.05 -0.43
N THR A 123 26.19 22.09 -1.24
CA THR A 123 25.86 22.03 -2.67
C THR A 123 26.90 21.25 -3.47
N SER A 124 28.18 21.50 -3.20
CA SER A 124 29.30 20.88 -3.91
C SER A 124 29.35 19.36 -3.69
N SER A 125 29.02 18.87 -2.50
CA SER A 125 28.98 17.46 -2.14
C SER A 125 27.82 16.77 -2.83
N ILE A 126 26.62 17.38 -2.87
CA ILE A 126 25.50 16.82 -3.64
C ILE A 126 25.84 16.75 -5.12
N ARG A 127 26.42 17.81 -5.67
CA ARG A 127 26.84 17.83 -7.07
C ARG A 127 27.88 16.76 -7.36
N ILE A 128 28.89 16.60 -6.50
CA ILE A 128 29.92 15.56 -6.66
C ILE A 128 29.30 14.17 -6.58
N LEU A 129 28.45 13.91 -5.58
CA LEU A 129 27.77 12.61 -5.44
C LEU A 129 26.88 12.30 -6.65
N HIS A 130 26.14 13.29 -7.14
CA HIS A 130 25.31 13.13 -8.34
C HIS A 130 26.16 12.83 -9.58
N LEU A 131 27.22 13.62 -9.82
CA LEU A 131 28.10 13.42 -10.97
C LEU A 131 28.86 12.10 -10.90
N GLN A 132 29.25 11.66 -9.69
CA GLN A 132 29.88 10.36 -9.49
C GLN A 132 28.88 9.24 -9.75
N ALA A 133 27.63 9.35 -9.27
CA ALA A 133 26.57 8.39 -9.59
C ALA A 133 26.31 8.31 -11.10
N CYS A 134 26.26 9.46 -11.80
CA CYS A 134 26.12 9.50 -13.25
C CYS A 134 27.31 8.90 -14.00
N ALA A 135 28.54 9.02 -13.46
CA ALA A 135 29.75 8.48 -14.07
C ALA A 135 29.91 6.96 -13.85
N GLU A 136 29.31 6.41 -12.80
CA GLU A 136 29.31 4.97 -12.50
C GLU A 136 28.32 4.18 -13.38
N MET A 137 27.47 4.88 -14.13
CA MET A 137 26.51 4.30 -15.06
C MET A 137 27.13 4.03 -16.44
N ASP A 138 26.87 2.85 -17.00
CA ASP A 138 27.31 2.50 -18.36
C ASP A 138 26.64 3.38 -19.43
N THR A 139 25.41 3.84 -19.16
CA THR A 139 24.60 4.70 -20.04
C THR A 139 24.02 5.88 -19.24
N PRO A 140 24.66 7.06 -19.25
CA PRO A 140 24.22 8.24 -18.49
C PRO A 140 22.80 8.73 -18.80
N SER A 141 22.19 8.28 -19.90
CA SER A 141 20.82 8.62 -20.29
C SER A 141 19.74 7.83 -19.55
N GLU A 142 20.09 6.73 -18.89
CA GLU A 142 19.12 5.89 -18.19
C GLU A 142 18.70 6.48 -16.84
N MET A 143 19.61 7.18 -16.14
CA MET A 143 19.30 7.80 -14.85
C MET A 143 18.72 9.19 -15.02
N LEU A 144 17.53 9.40 -14.45
CA LEU A 144 16.92 10.73 -14.39
C LEU A 144 17.87 11.74 -13.69
N GLY A 145 17.96 12.94 -14.24
CA GLY A 145 18.81 14.01 -13.68
C GLY A 145 20.27 14.03 -14.16
N CYS A 146 20.80 12.96 -14.76
CA CYS A 146 22.16 12.97 -15.33
C CYS A 146 22.27 13.84 -16.60
N LEU A 147 21.19 13.93 -17.39
CA LEU A 147 21.14 14.81 -18.57
C LEU A 147 21.09 16.30 -18.21
N SER A 148 20.56 16.64 -17.03
CA SER A 148 20.36 18.03 -16.60
C SER A 148 21.50 18.56 -15.72
N CYS A 149 22.44 17.70 -15.31
CA CYS A 149 23.54 18.07 -14.43
C CYS A 149 24.86 17.42 -14.90
N THR A 150 25.76 18.23 -15.46
CA THR A 150 27.11 17.85 -15.92
C THR A 150 28.21 18.51 -15.07
N ALA A 151 29.45 18.12 -15.33
CA ALA A 151 30.64 18.73 -14.71
C ALA A 151 30.75 20.23 -15.02
N GLU A 152 30.19 20.68 -16.15
CA GLU A 152 30.21 22.07 -16.61
C GLU A 152 28.97 22.84 -16.15
N SER A 153 27.79 22.21 -16.13
CA SER A 153 26.53 22.89 -15.82
C SER A 153 25.60 22.02 -14.99
N CYS A 154 25.19 22.52 -13.84
CA CYS A 154 24.18 21.85 -13.00
C CYS A 154 23.22 22.89 -12.41
N PRO A 155 22.16 23.26 -13.16
CA PRO A 155 21.28 24.37 -12.78
C PRO A 155 20.43 24.09 -11.54
N ASN A 156 20.25 22.82 -11.18
CA ASN A 156 19.53 22.41 -9.97
C ASN A 156 20.08 21.08 -9.43
N PRO A 157 21.24 21.10 -8.74
CA PRO A 157 21.89 19.88 -8.26
C PRO A 157 21.00 19.07 -7.32
N LEU A 158 20.20 19.74 -6.47
CA LEU A 158 19.29 19.06 -5.56
C LEU A 158 18.20 18.27 -6.30
N LEU A 159 17.59 18.87 -7.32
CA LEU A 159 16.54 18.20 -8.10
C LEU A 159 17.11 17.06 -8.94
N SER A 160 18.23 17.30 -9.64
CA SER A 160 18.90 16.26 -10.43
C SER A 160 19.33 15.08 -9.57
N TYR A 161 19.88 15.35 -8.38
CA TYR A 161 20.27 14.32 -7.41
C TYR A 161 19.07 13.55 -6.86
N SER A 162 17.98 14.24 -6.50
CA SER A 162 16.75 13.59 -6.05
C SER A 162 16.16 12.70 -7.15
N GLN A 163 16.18 13.19 -8.39
CA GLN A 163 15.74 12.42 -9.57
C GLN A 163 16.55 11.15 -9.78
N GLY A 164 17.87 11.23 -9.66
CA GLY A 164 18.74 10.05 -9.75
C GLY A 164 18.45 9.04 -8.64
N CYS A 165 18.30 9.51 -7.40
CA CYS A 165 18.04 8.66 -6.25
C CYS A 165 16.63 8.04 -6.22
N TYR A 166 15.65 8.62 -6.92
CA TYR A 166 14.35 7.96 -7.14
C TYR A 166 14.44 6.76 -8.04
N ASP A 167 15.27 6.88 -9.07
CA ASP A 167 15.33 5.96 -10.18
C ASP A 167 16.17 4.74 -9.79
N MET A 168 17.32 4.99 -9.15
CA MET A 168 18.21 3.95 -8.64
C MET A 168 18.79 4.34 -7.29
N ASP A 169 18.71 3.40 -6.35
CA ASP A 169 19.37 3.52 -5.04
C ASP A 169 20.86 3.23 -5.19
N MET A 170 21.60 4.25 -5.59
CA MET A 170 23.05 4.23 -5.60
C MET A 170 23.49 4.38 -4.14
N GLY A 171 24.51 3.66 -3.64
CA GLY A 171 25.00 3.83 -2.26
C GLY A 171 25.40 5.28 -1.90
N GLN A 172 25.48 6.16 -2.89
CA GLN A 172 25.66 7.59 -2.78
C GLN A 172 24.39 8.38 -2.42
N CYS A 173 23.22 7.75 -2.36
CA CYS A 173 21.92 8.34 -2.04
C CYS A 173 21.65 8.41 -0.52
N ASN A 174 22.57 7.95 0.33
CA ASN A 174 22.46 8.03 1.79
C ASN A 174 22.17 9.44 2.35
N PRO A 175 22.80 10.52 1.85
CA PRO A 175 22.45 11.89 2.25
C PRO A 175 21.01 12.26 1.89
N TRP A 176 20.54 11.85 0.72
CA TRP A 176 19.17 12.08 0.25
C TRP A 176 18.15 11.24 1.02
N SER A 177 18.43 9.97 1.29
CA SER A 177 17.55 9.13 2.11
C SER A 177 17.48 9.65 3.53
N GLY A 178 18.59 10.11 4.13
CA GLY A 178 18.61 10.78 5.42
C GLY A 178 17.75 12.05 5.45
N PHE A 179 17.76 12.85 4.38
CA PHE A 179 16.84 13.96 4.20
C PHE A 179 15.39 13.46 4.18
N CYS A 180 15.08 12.49 3.32
CA CYS A 180 13.73 11.93 3.17
C CYS A 180 13.23 11.08 4.35
N LEU A 181 14.09 10.70 5.29
CA LEU A 181 13.71 10.04 6.55
C LEU A 181 13.50 11.02 7.70
N SER A 182 13.99 12.26 7.57
CA SER A 182 13.81 13.26 8.61
C SER A 182 12.33 13.61 8.78
N SER A 183 11.88 13.93 10.00
CA SER A 183 10.49 14.32 10.28
C SER A 183 9.97 15.42 9.36
N ASP A 184 10.87 16.29 8.92
CA ASP A 184 10.58 17.47 8.11
C ASP A 184 10.41 17.16 6.62
N ALA A 185 10.89 16.00 6.17
CA ALA A 185 10.86 15.58 4.77
C ALA A 185 10.39 14.12 4.55
N SER A 186 9.93 13.44 5.60
CA SER A 186 9.33 12.11 5.53
C SER A 186 8.14 12.09 4.56
N PRO A 187 7.99 11.05 3.72
CA PRO A 187 6.79 10.88 2.87
C PRO A 187 5.52 10.61 3.68
N LEU A 188 5.65 10.20 4.95
CA LEU A 188 4.55 10.12 5.93
C LEU A 188 4.42 11.41 6.77
N GLY A 189 5.43 12.28 6.72
CA GLY A 189 5.40 13.62 7.30
C GLY A 189 4.80 14.63 6.32
N ASN A 190 4.38 15.79 6.85
CA ASN A 190 3.80 16.89 6.06
C ASN A 190 4.91 17.66 5.29
N GLY A 191 5.77 17.00 4.50
CA GLY A 191 7.12 17.52 4.25
C GLY A 191 7.71 17.62 2.84
N ALA A 192 7.76 16.58 1.99
CA ALA A 192 8.66 16.64 0.81
C ALA A 192 8.32 15.69 -0.36
N ALA A 193 7.04 15.49 -0.70
CA ALA A 193 6.66 14.57 -1.79
C ALA A 193 7.38 14.85 -3.13
N GLU A 194 7.67 16.12 -3.44
CA GLU A 194 8.35 16.50 -4.68
C GLU A 194 9.84 16.08 -4.72
N LEU A 195 10.49 15.96 -3.56
CA LEU A 195 11.91 15.63 -3.40
C LEU A 195 12.16 14.21 -2.88
N CYS A 196 11.13 13.55 -2.34
CA CYS A 196 11.20 12.22 -1.75
C CYS A 196 10.25 11.17 -2.37
N VAL A 197 9.41 11.54 -3.35
CA VAL A 197 8.55 10.60 -4.07
C VAL A 197 8.77 10.69 -5.58
N ASN A 198 8.98 9.52 -6.19
CA ASN A 198 9.11 9.36 -7.63
C ASN A 198 7.89 9.98 -8.34
N PRO A 199 8.07 10.88 -9.33
CA PRO A 199 6.98 11.56 -10.03
C PRO A 199 5.97 10.60 -10.66
N ASN A 200 6.38 9.40 -11.09
CA ASN A 200 5.48 8.39 -11.66
C ASN A 200 4.50 7.81 -10.62
N LEU A 201 4.84 7.87 -9.32
CA LEU A 201 4.02 7.35 -8.22
C LEU A 201 3.17 8.43 -7.54
N ARG A 202 3.24 9.69 -7.97
CA ARG A 202 2.51 10.81 -7.33
C ARG A 202 1.03 10.83 -7.63
N PHE A 203 0.62 10.34 -8.80
CA PHE A 203 -0.79 10.34 -9.21
C PHE A 203 -1.67 9.41 -8.38
N GLU A 204 -1.09 8.45 -7.66
CA GLU A 204 -1.84 7.46 -6.88
C GLU A 204 -1.82 7.70 -5.36
N ALA A 205 -0.88 8.50 -4.83
CA ALA A 205 -0.51 8.42 -3.42
C ALA A 205 -0.91 9.61 -2.52
N ILE A 206 -1.43 10.74 -3.03
CA ILE A 206 -1.66 11.93 -2.19
C ILE A 206 -2.99 12.61 -2.52
N MET A 207 -4.06 12.29 -1.78
CA MET A 207 -5.19 13.22 -1.62
C MET A 207 -4.78 14.28 -0.60
N ALA A 208 -4.43 15.48 -1.07
CA ALA A 208 -4.21 16.60 -0.17
C ALA A 208 -5.49 16.88 0.66
N PRO A 209 -5.38 17.21 1.97
CA PRO A 209 -6.52 17.66 2.73
C PRO A 209 -7.15 18.90 2.03
N PRO A 210 -8.49 19.04 2.04
CA PRO A 210 -9.16 20.14 1.38
C PRO A 210 -8.61 21.46 1.88
N ARG A 211 -8.24 22.34 0.94
CA ARG A 211 -7.74 23.69 1.22
C ARG A 211 -8.74 24.38 2.17
N PRO A 212 -8.31 24.98 3.29
CA PRO A 212 -9.21 25.84 4.05
C PRO A 212 -9.76 26.93 3.13
N PRO A 213 -11.07 27.26 3.23
CA PRO A 213 -11.69 28.24 2.35
C PRO A 213 -10.95 29.57 2.45
N SER A 214 -10.62 30.15 1.31
CA SER A 214 -10.01 31.47 1.24
C SER A 214 -10.87 32.48 2.02
N PRO A 215 -10.27 33.39 2.80
CA PRO A 215 -11.03 34.47 3.42
C PRO A 215 -11.78 35.27 2.33
N PRO A 216 -13.00 35.76 2.62
CA PRO A 216 -13.78 36.52 1.67
C PRO A 216 -13.00 37.76 1.21
N PRO A 217 -13.06 38.13 -0.08
CA PRO A 217 -12.33 39.26 -0.60
C PRO A 217 -12.77 40.56 0.09
N ASP A 218 -11.78 41.40 0.40
CA ASP A 218 -11.97 42.72 0.98
C ASP A 218 -12.82 43.59 0.03
N PRO A 219 -13.98 44.12 0.45
CA PRO A 219 -14.95 44.80 -0.42
C PRO A 219 -14.45 46.12 -1.05
N THR A 220 -13.21 46.52 -0.79
CA THR A 220 -12.63 47.78 -1.28
C THR A 220 -11.70 47.64 -2.48
N SER A 221 -11.54 46.44 -3.05
CA SER A 221 -10.67 46.22 -4.21
C SER A 221 -11.41 46.48 -5.54
N PRO A 222 -10.98 47.43 -6.40
CA PRO A 222 -11.55 47.61 -7.73
C PRO A 222 -11.25 46.40 -8.62
N PRO A 223 -12.17 46.04 -9.54
CA PRO A 223 -12.03 44.86 -10.39
C PRO A 223 -10.79 44.97 -11.30
N PRO A 224 -10.02 43.87 -11.50
CA PRO A 224 -8.85 43.89 -12.36
C PRO A 224 -9.26 44.12 -13.81
N THR A 225 -8.71 45.18 -14.42
CA THR A 225 -8.80 45.44 -15.86
C THR A 225 -8.13 44.31 -16.64
N ARG A 226 -8.90 43.72 -17.54
CA ARG A 226 -8.51 42.65 -18.46
C ARG A 226 -7.26 43.04 -19.26
N PRO A 227 -6.18 42.24 -19.30
CA PRO A 227 -5.04 42.53 -20.16
C PRO A 227 -5.41 42.30 -21.63
N SER A 228 -5.04 43.23 -22.49
CA SER A 228 -5.11 43.10 -23.95
C SER A 228 -4.21 41.94 -24.43
N PRO A 229 -4.60 41.22 -25.50
CA PRO A 229 -3.76 40.16 -26.07
C PRO A 229 -2.48 40.74 -26.70
N PRO A 230 -1.32 40.07 -26.56
CA PRO A 230 -0.07 40.51 -27.15
C PRO A 230 -0.07 40.36 -28.69
N PRO A 231 0.65 41.23 -29.42
CA PRO A 231 0.76 41.15 -30.87
C PRO A 231 1.61 39.94 -31.30
N SER A 232 1.13 39.24 -32.32
CA SER A 232 1.81 38.15 -32.99
C SER A 232 3.08 38.65 -33.71
N LEU A 233 4.23 38.09 -33.34
CA LEU A 233 5.52 38.29 -34.02
C LEU A 233 5.87 37.09 -34.92
N PRO A 234 6.67 37.32 -35.99
CA PRO A 234 6.67 36.51 -37.20
C PRO A 234 7.53 35.25 -37.14
N THR A 235 7.04 34.24 -37.84
CA THR A 235 7.69 32.98 -38.21
C THR A 235 9.04 33.23 -38.88
N ARG A 236 10.13 32.70 -38.31
CA ARG A 236 11.49 32.75 -38.89
C ARG A 236 11.90 31.36 -39.40
N SER A 237 12.41 31.35 -40.63
CA SER A 237 12.91 30.21 -41.42
C SER A 237 14.06 29.42 -40.75
N PRO A 238 14.28 28.16 -41.19
CA PRO A 238 15.35 27.30 -40.70
C PRO A 238 16.73 27.71 -41.27
N TYR A 239 17.72 27.82 -40.40
CA TYR A 239 19.12 28.07 -40.75
C TYR A 239 19.89 26.75 -40.93
N LEU A 240 20.72 26.73 -41.98
CA LEU A 240 21.69 25.70 -42.35
C LEU A 240 22.79 25.46 -41.29
N PRO A 241 23.46 24.29 -41.31
CA PRO A 241 24.61 24.01 -40.46
C PRO A 241 25.92 24.62 -41.03
N PRO A 242 26.86 25.07 -40.19
CA PRO A 242 28.20 25.45 -40.62
C PRO A 242 29.19 24.26 -40.66
N PRO A 243 30.31 24.41 -41.42
CA PRO A 243 31.15 23.30 -41.88
C PRO A 243 32.27 22.92 -40.91
N GLY A 244 32.83 21.74 -41.16
CA GLY A 244 33.87 21.10 -40.37
C GLY A 244 35.21 21.86 -40.27
N GLY A 245 35.88 21.62 -39.15
CA GLY A 245 37.28 21.94 -38.91
C GLY A 245 37.99 20.68 -38.45
N SER A 246 38.79 20.11 -39.35
CA SER A 246 39.79 19.08 -39.07
C SER A 246 41.05 19.74 -38.48
N LEU A 247 41.57 19.18 -37.39
CA LEU A 247 42.94 19.44 -36.94
C LEU A 247 43.69 18.11 -36.73
N PRO A 248 44.97 18.05 -37.14
CA PRO A 248 45.76 16.83 -37.12
C PRO A 248 46.52 16.69 -35.80
N ASN A 249 46.60 15.49 -35.24
CA ASN A 249 47.64 15.15 -34.28
C ASN A 249 48.46 13.98 -34.82
N THR A 250 49.68 14.33 -35.17
CA THR A 250 50.81 13.52 -35.58
C THR A 250 51.25 12.55 -34.48
N PRO A 251 51.62 11.31 -34.81
CA PRO A 251 52.30 10.40 -33.90
C PRO A 251 53.81 10.68 -33.84
N VAL A 252 54.36 10.57 -32.63
CA VAL A 252 55.80 10.62 -32.33
C VAL A 252 56.46 9.30 -32.75
N PRO A 253 57.62 9.32 -33.43
CA PRO A 253 58.36 8.11 -33.78
C PRO A 253 59.41 7.78 -32.70
N MET A 254 59.46 6.52 -32.27
CA MET A 254 60.67 5.94 -31.65
C MET A 254 61.07 4.69 -32.43
N ASN A 255 62.09 4.86 -33.25
CA ASN A 255 62.92 3.79 -33.81
C ASN A 255 63.88 3.29 -32.72
N SER A 256 63.96 1.97 -32.50
CA SER A 256 65.04 1.15 -33.05
C SER A 256 65.12 -0.24 -32.39
N PRO A 257 65.62 -1.26 -33.13
CA PRO A 257 65.56 -2.66 -32.76
C PRO A 257 66.84 -3.15 -32.07
N ALA A 258 66.69 -4.13 -31.15
CA ALA A 258 67.79 -4.98 -30.71
C ALA A 258 67.41 -6.45 -30.91
N SER A 259 68.33 -7.18 -31.53
CA SER A 259 68.27 -8.56 -31.99
C SER A 259 68.08 -9.62 -30.89
N PRO A 260 67.67 -10.85 -31.25
CA PRO A 260 67.20 -11.86 -30.31
C PRO A 260 68.35 -12.65 -29.69
N LEU A 261 68.25 -12.93 -28.39
CA LEU A 261 69.05 -13.92 -27.68
C LEU A 261 68.24 -15.24 -27.53
N PRO A 262 68.94 -16.40 -27.47
CA PRO A 262 68.36 -17.70 -27.73
C PRO A 262 67.37 -18.13 -26.64
N GLN A 263 66.25 -18.63 -27.15
CA GLN A 263 65.14 -19.24 -26.42
C GLN A 263 65.64 -20.49 -25.69
N TRP A 264 65.84 -20.37 -24.37
CA TRP A 264 65.87 -21.54 -23.50
C TRP A 264 64.43 -21.96 -23.25
N THR A 265 64.05 -23.13 -23.75
CA THR A 265 62.84 -23.84 -23.33
C THR A 265 63.13 -24.50 -21.99
N PRO A 266 62.61 -23.99 -20.85
CA PRO A 266 62.61 -24.78 -19.63
C PRO A 266 61.71 -26.00 -19.83
N PRO A 267 62.05 -27.16 -19.22
CA PRO A 267 61.16 -28.31 -19.17
C PRO A 267 59.82 -27.89 -18.54
N PRO A 268 58.70 -28.61 -18.79
CA PRO A 268 57.37 -28.27 -18.27
C PRO A 268 57.39 -28.19 -16.75
N GLY A 269 57.68 -26.99 -16.26
CA GLY A 269 57.86 -26.65 -14.86
C GLY A 269 56.53 -26.25 -14.27
N ILE A 270 56.30 -26.72 -13.06
CA ILE A 270 55.18 -26.41 -12.18
C ILE A 270 55.00 -24.89 -12.16
N ARG A 271 54.03 -24.37 -12.93
CA ARG A 271 53.67 -22.95 -12.90
C ARG A 271 53.22 -22.62 -11.49
N ASN A 272 53.75 -21.53 -10.95
CA ASN A 272 53.41 -21.07 -9.61
C ASN A 272 51.89 -20.78 -9.56
N PRO A 273 51.09 -21.44 -8.70
CA PRO A 273 49.63 -21.38 -8.72
C PRO A 273 49.05 -19.95 -8.68
N SER A 274 49.80 -18.99 -8.12
CA SER A 274 49.43 -17.58 -8.06
C SER A 274 49.38 -16.87 -9.43
N GLN A 275 50.18 -17.29 -10.42
CA GLN A 275 50.14 -16.67 -11.75
C GLN A 275 48.89 -17.07 -12.54
N THR A 276 48.50 -18.34 -12.46
CA THR A 276 47.30 -18.86 -13.15
C THR A 276 46.02 -18.17 -12.65
N GLU A 277 45.96 -17.82 -11.36
CA GLU A 277 44.84 -17.08 -10.77
C GLU A 277 44.62 -15.72 -11.44
N SER A 278 45.68 -14.91 -11.55
CA SER A 278 45.58 -13.58 -12.15
C SER A 278 45.17 -13.61 -13.64
N VAL A 279 45.64 -14.62 -14.38
CA VAL A 279 45.36 -14.78 -15.81
C VAL A 279 43.91 -15.17 -16.05
N CYS A 280 43.37 -16.12 -15.30
CA CYS A 280 42.00 -16.58 -15.53
C CYS A 280 40.92 -15.63 -15.01
N VAL A 281 41.24 -14.81 -14.01
CA VAL A 281 40.34 -13.73 -13.56
C VAL A 281 40.29 -12.60 -14.58
N THR A 282 41.41 -12.25 -15.22
CA THR A 282 41.48 -11.14 -16.20
C THR A 282 41.11 -11.56 -17.63
N ASN A 283 41.41 -12.80 -18.04
CA ASN A 283 41.12 -13.36 -19.35
C ASN A 283 40.56 -14.79 -19.24
N SER A 284 39.27 -14.86 -18.97
CA SER A 284 38.55 -16.11 -18.74
C SER A 284 38.23 -16.93 -19.99
N SER A 285 38.48 -16.39 -21.19
CA SER A 285 38.22 -17.08 -22.46
C SER A 285 39.34 -18.04 -22.88
N LEU A 286 40.47 -18.07 -22.17
CA LEU A 286 41.56 -19.00 -22.45
C LEU A 286 41.16 -20.44 -22.10
N LEU A 287 41.50 -21.39 -22.97
CA LEU A 287 41.18 -22.81 -22.77
C LEU A 287 41.79 -23.39 -21.48
N GLU A 288 42.96 -22.88 -21.07
CA GLU A 288 43.62 -23.27 -19.81
C GLU A 288 42.83 -22.88 -18.56
N CYS A 289 41.88 -21.95 -18.67
CA CYS A 289 41.01 -21.53 -17.57
C CYS A 289 39.79 -22.43 -17.38
N ALA A 290 39.60 -23.46 -18.21
CA ALA A 290 38.44 -24.34 -18.10
C ALA A 290 38.31 -25.01 -16.73
N SER A 291 39.44 -25.40 -16.13
CA SER A 291 39.51 -26.02 -14.80
C SER A 291 39.78 -25.03 -13.67
N PHE A 292 39.81 -23.72 -13.94
CA PHE A 292 40.06 -22.73 -12.90
C PHE A 292 38.90 -22.69 -11.92
N GLU A 293 39.21 -22.75 -10.62
CA GLU A 293 38.25 -22.57 -9.53
C GLU A 293 38.61 -21.29 -8.77
N TYR A 294 37.67 -20.36 -8.69
CA TYR A 294 37.85 -19.12 -7.95
C TYR A 294 38.03 -19.42 -6.45
N PRO A 295 39.12 -18.96 -5.81
CA PRO A 295 39.42 -19.34 -4.43
C PRO A 295 38.30 -18.99 -3.46
N ALA A 296 37.94 -19.93 -2.58
CA ALA A 296 36.86 -19.76 -1.60
C ALA A 296 37.09 -18.57 -0.64
N THR A 297 38.36 -18.26 -0.34
CA THR A 297 38.75 -17.08 0.44
C THR A 297 38.35 -15.79 -0.26
N ASN A 298 38.59 -15.69 -1.57
CA ASN A 298 38.26 -14.50 -2.37
C ASN A 298 36.74 -14.36 -2.50
N ILE A 299 36.01 -15.46 -2.75
CA ILE A 299 34.54 -15.47 -2.75
C ILE A 299 33.98 -14.93 -1.43
N THR A 300 34.56 -15.35 -0.31
CA THR A 300 34.10 -14.91 1.01
C THR A 300 34.38 -13.42 1.24
N VAL A 301 35.55 -12.93 0.84
CA VAL A 301 35.90 -11.50 0.92
C VAL A 301 34.96 -10.66 0.06
N ASP A 302 34.71 -11.08 -1.17
CA ASP A 302 33.78 -10.41 -2.09
C ASP A 302 32.36 -10.39 -1.51
N LEU A 303 31.85 -11.53 -1.03
CA LEU A 303 30.53 -11.60 -0.39
C LEU A 303 30.40 -10.72 0.86
N VAL A 304 31.42 -10.68 1.72
CA VAL A 304 31.42 -9.81 2.92
C VAL A 304 31.42 -8.35 2.50
N SER A 305 32.26 -7.95 1.54
CA SER A 305 32.32 -6.59 1.02
C SER A 305 30.97 -6.13 0.45
N LEU A 306 30.36 -6.97 -0.39
CA LEU A 306 29.07 -6.68 -1.03
C LEU A 306 27.94 -6.57 0.00
N CYS A 307 27.79 -7.57 0.88
CA CYS A 307 26.70 -7.57 1.85
C CYS A 307 26.87 -6.60 3.03
N THR A 308 28.09 -6.11 3.27
CA THR A 308 28.31 -4.99 4.21
C THR A 308 27.87 -3.66 3.58
N SER A 309 28.06 -3.51 2.26
CA SER A 309 27.71 -2.29 1.55
C SER A 309 26.21 -2.17 1.31
N MET A 310 25.55 -3.28 0.94
CA MET A 310 24.11 -3.34 0.71
C MET A 310 23.52 -4.63 1.31
N PRO A 311 23.18 -4.63 2.61
CA PRO A 311 22.71 -5.83 3.30
C PRO A 311 21.33 -6.32 2.82
N TYR A 312 20.54 -5.44 2.22
CA TYR A 312 19.16 -5.69 1.78
C TYR A 312 19.04 -6.36 0.40
N MET A 313 20.16 -6.64 -0.28
CA MET A 313 20.11 -7.32 -1.57
C MET A 313 19.55 -8.74 -1.42
N PRO A 314 18.70 -9.22 -2.36
CA PRO A 314 18.14 -10.57 -2.32
C PRO A 314 19.18 -11.68 -2.06
N GLY A 315 20.35 -11.61 -2.70
CA GLY A 315 21.43 -12.56 -2.46
C GLY A 315 22.06 -12.49 -1.06
N CYS A 316 22.09 -11.31 -0.43
CA CYS A 316 22.58 -11.11 0.93
C CYS A 316 21.56 -11.56 1.99
N THR A 317 20.27 -11.33 1.74
CA THR A 317 19.17 -11.92 2.51
C THR A 317 19.27 -13.44 2.53
N ILE A 318 19.45 -14.08 1.35
CA ILE A 318 19.57 -15.54 1.26
C ILE A 318 20.83 -16.04 1.96
N ARG A 319 21.96 -15.32 1.83
CA ARG A 319 23.19 -15.65 2.59
C ARG A 319 22.94 -15.66 4.10
N THR A 320 22.22 -14.67 4.62
CA THR A 320 21.89 -14.58 6.05
C THR A 320 21.00 -15.75 6.46
N ALA A 321 19.98 -16.08 5.67
CA ALA A 321 19.12 -17.25 5.91
C ALA A 321 19.89 -18.58 5.84
N CYS A 322 20.89 -18.69 4.96
CA CYS A 322 21.80 -19.84 4.90
C CYS A 322 22.63 -19.97 6.17
N GLN A 323 23.16 -18.86 6.71
CA GLN A 323 23.89 -18.85 7.98
C GLN A 323 23.01 -19.21 9.17
N ALA A 324 21.72 -18.85 9.10
CA ALA A 324 20.71 -19.21 10.10
C ALA A 324 20.16 -20.65 9.93
N GLY A 325 20.55 -21.39 8.89
CA GLY A 325 20.02 -22.72 8.58
C GLY A 325 18.56 -22.73 8.11
N GLN A 326 18.02 -21.58 7.71
CA GLN A 326 16.65 -21.43 7.18
C GLN A 326 16.56 -21.79 5.69
N VAL A 327 17.62 -21.52 4.94
CA VAL A 327 17.82 -21.96 3.55
C VAL A 327 18.99 -22.93 3.54
N THR A 328 18.92 -23.97 2.71
CA THR A 328 19.96 -25.00 2.64
C THR A 328 20.37 -25.28 1.19
N GLY A 329 21.58 -25.85 1.02
CA GLY A 329 21.94 -26.55 -0.21
C GLY A 329 22.68 -25.75 -1.24
N ASN A 330 22.35 -25.98 -2.52
CA ASN A 330 22.98 -25.29 -3.66
C ASN A 330 22.75 -23.77 -3.61
N PHE A 331 21.60 -23.32 -3.08
CA PHE A 331 21.33 -21.90 -2.81
C PHE A 331 22.37 -21.27 -1.85
N CYS A 332 22.94 -22.07 -0.94
CA CYS A 332 23.90 -21.61 0.07
C CYS A 332 25.36 -21.80 -0.33
N ARG A 333 25.63 -22.20 -1.58
CA ARG A 333 27.02 -22.29 -2.07
C ARG A 333 27.58 -20.87 -2.22
N PRO A 334 28.77 -20.56 -1.67
CA PRO A 334 29.33 -19.22 -1.74
C PRO A 334 29.42 -18.66 -3.18
N MET A 335 29.80 -19.51 -4.14
CA MET A 335 29.88 -19.10 -5.55
C MET A 335 28.50 -18.78 -6.14
N THR A 336 27.45 -19.53 -5.79
CA THR A 336 26.06 -19.24 -6.20
C THR A 336 25.57 -17.93 -5.61
N LEU A 337 25.86 -17.66 -4.33
CA LEU A 337 25.47 -16.40 -3.68
C LEU A 337 26.17 -15.21 -4.33
N LEU A 338 27.47 -15.34 -4.64
CA LEU A 338 28.23 -14.30 -5.34
C LEU A 338 27.68 -14.08 -6.75
N ALA A 339 27.43 -15.16 -7.49
CA ALA A 339 26.81 -15.11 -8.81
C ALA A 339 25.47 -14.40 -8.80
N THR A 340 24.66 -14.66 -7.77
CA THR A 340 23.33 -14.04 -7.59
C THR A 340 23.42 -12.55 -7.33
N ILE A 341 24.29 -12.12 -6.41
CA ILE A 341 24.50 -10.69 -6.11
C ILE A 341 25.05 -9.95 -7.32
N CYS A 342 25.99 -10.55 -8.04
CA CYS A 342 26.62 -9.93 -9.20
C CYS A 342 25.79 -9.99 -10.49
N ALA A 343 24.79 -10.89 -10.57
CA ALA A 343 23.78 -10.85 -11.62
C ALA A 343 22.83 -9.67 -11.44
N ASP A 344 22.55 -9.29 -10.19
CA ASP A 344 21.71 -8.13 -9.83
C ASP A 344 22.46 -6.80 -10.02
N MET A 345 23.69 -6.69 -9.47
CA MET A 345 24.50 -5.46 -9.56
C MET A 345 25.94 -5.76 -10.01
N PRO A 346 26.18 -5.90 -11.33
CA PRO A 346 27.49 -6.31 -11.86
C PRO A 346 28.60 -5.27 -11.64
N SER A 347 28.26 -3.98 -11.53
CA SER A 347 29.23 -2.88 -11.45
C SER A 347 29.85 -2.69 -10.05
N MET A 348 29.39 -3.44 -9.06
CA MET A 348 29.94 -3.34 -7.70
C MET A 348 31.39 -3.79 -7.62
N ALA A 349 32.16 -3.15 -6.73
CA ALA A 349 33.59 -3.44 -6.57
C ALA A 349 33.87 -4.93 -6.28
N GLY A 350 33.08 -5.57 -5.41
CA GLY A 350 33.19 -7.01 -5.12
C GLY A 350 32.73 -7.93 -6.26
N CYS A 351 32.13 -7.39 -7.32
CA CYS A 351 31.69 -8.16 -8.49
C CYS A 351 32.68 -8.10 -9.66
N LYS A 352 33.70 -7.22 -9.63
CA LYS A 352 34.64 -7.04 -10.75
C LYS A 352 35.33 -8.33 -11.18
N SER A 353 35.84 -9.11 -10.22
CA SER A 353 36.49 -10.40 -10.49
C SER A 353 35.52 -11.42 -11.06
N TYR A 354 34.33 -11.55 -10.44
CA TYR A 354 33.28 -12.46 -10.90
C TYR A 354 32.82 -12.13 -12.32
N VAL A 355 32.47 -10.87 -12.60
CA VAL A 355 31.96 -10.43 -13.91
C VAL A 355 33.02 -10.60 -15.00
N THR A 356 34.31 -10.40 -14.68
CA THR A 356 35.39 -10.63 -15.65
C THR A 356 35.61 -12.12 -15.91
N MET A 357 35.53 -12.93 -14.86
CA MET A 357 35.73 -14.38 -14.91
C MET A 357 34.53 -15.14 -15.51
N CYS A 358 33.30 -14.69 -15.30
CA CYS A 358 32.06 -15.39 -15.63
C CYS A 358 31.27 -14.75 -16.77
N LYS A 359 31.96 -14.16 -17.75
CA LYS A 359 31.33 -13.68 -18.99
C LYS A 359 30.74 -14.85 -19.78
N ASN A 360 29.79 -14.56 -20.67
CA ASN A 360 29.19 -15.57 -21.56
C ASN A 360 30.22 -16.34 -22.42
N THR A 361 31.38 -15.73 -22.70
CA THR A 361 32.50 -16.33 -23.45
C THR A 361 33.56 -16.99 -22.55
N SER A 362 33.30 -17.14 -21.26
CA SER A 362 34.24 -17.73 -20.31
C SER A 362 34.36 -19.24 -20.52
N ALA A 363 35.61 -19.74 -20.49
CA ALA A 363 35.93 -21.15 -20.43
C ALA A 363 35.74 -21.73 -19.02
N VAL A 364 35.75 -20.89 -17.97
CA VAL A 364 35.75 -21.27 -16.55
C VAL A 364 34.50 -22.07 -16.19
N GLN A 365 34.65 -23.37 -15.96
CA GLN A 365 33.52 -24.26 -15.65
C GLN A 365 32.91 -23.97 -14.28
N HIS A 366 33.67 -23.37 -13.37
CA HIS A 366 33.18 -23.00 -12.03
C HIS A 366 31.96 -22.06 -12.10
N CYS A 367 31.93 -21.13 -13.06
CA CYS A 367 30.80 -20.23 -13.28
C CYS A 367 29.54 -20.96 -13.75
N LYS A 368 29.69 -22.00 -14.58
CA LYS A 368 28.58 -22.82 -15.09
C LYS A 368 28.03 -23.78 -14.03
N LYS A 369 28.91 -24.28 -13.16
CA LYS A 369 28.57 -25.21 -12.08
C LYS A 369 27.74 -24.55 -10.97
N PHE A 370 27.98 -23.27 -10.71
CA PHE A 370 27.30 -22.50 -9.65
C PHE A 370 26.67 -21.22 -10.23
N PRO A 371 25.58 -21.35 -11.01
CA PRO A 371 24.89 -20.20 -11.57
C PRO A 371 24.22 -19.36 -10.47
N ALA A 372 23.77 -18.17 -10.84
CA ALA A 372 22.87 -17.36 -10.03
C ALA A 372 21.56 -18.10 -9.74
N ILE A 373 20.92 -17.80 -8.61
CA ILE A 373 19.64 -18.41 -8.22
C ILE A 373 18.57 -18.06 -9.28
N PRO A 374 17.96 -19.07 -9.92
CA PRO A 374 17.05 -18.83 -11.03
C PRO A 374 15.77 -18.14 -10.56
N GLY A 375 15.37 -17.11 -11.30
CA GLY A 375 14.16 -16.35 -11.04
C GLY A 375 14.19 -15.46 -9.79
N LEU A 376 15.30 -15.42 -9.04
CA LEU A 376 15.41 -14.47 -7.93
C LEU A 376 15.29 -13.05 -8.47
N PRO A 377 14.35 -12.22 -7.98
CA PRO A 377 14.21 -10.87 -8.49
C PRO A 377 15.45 -10.05 -8.14
N SER A 378 15.74 -9.07 -9.00
CA SER A 378 16.73 -8.03 -8.70
C SER A 378 16.34 -7.25 -7.45
N THR A 379 17.29 -6.57 -6.81
CA THR A 379 17.01 -5.67 -5.68
C THR A 379 15.97 -4.62 -6.08
N SER A 380 16.06 -4.09 -7.30
CA SER A 380 15.11 -3.11 -7.84
C SER A 380 13.71 -3.70 -8.04
N ALA A 381 13.59 -4.93 -8.57
CA ALA A 381 12.31 -5.61 -8.76
C ALA A 381 11.65 -5.98 -7.43
N ALA A 382 12.43 -6.52 -6.47
CA ALA A 382 11.94 -6.83 -5.13
C ALA A 382 11.48 -5.56 -4.40
N ARG A 383 12.25 -4.47 -4.48
CA ARG A 383 11.88 -3.17 -3.92
C ARG A 383 10.58 -2.64 -4.53
N LYS A 384 10.46 -2.67 -5.85
CA LYS A 384 9.25 -2.24 -6.54
C LYS A 384 8.03 -3.06 -6.10
N ALA A 385 8.15 -4.38 -6.04
CA ALA A 385 7.06 -5.26 -5.59
C ALA A 385 6.60 -4.91 -4.16
N VAL A 386 7.53 -4.70 -3.23
CA VAL A 386 7.22 -4.28 -1.85
C VAL A 386 6.54 -2.91 -1.79
N ILE A 387 7.03 -1.92 -2.55
CA ILE A 387 6.43 -0.58 -2.59
C ILE A 387 5.02 -0.63 -3.19
N ASP A 388 4.82 -1.40 -4.26
CA ASP A 388 3.51 -1.55 -4.91
C ASP A 388 2.51 -2.26 -3.98
N MET A 389 2.93 -3.31 -3.27
CA MET A 389 2.12 -3.97 -2.25
C MET A 389 1.68 -3.01 -1.16
N CYS A 390 2.63 -2.28 -0.56
CA CYS A 390 2.36 -1.31 0.49
C CYS A 390 1.58 -0.08 0.02
N GLY A 391 1.64 0.25 -1.27
CA GLY A 391 0.82 1.29 -1.88
C GLY A 391 -0.64 0.87 -2.07
N SER A 392 -0.90 -0.44 -2.26
CA SER A 392 -2.25 -0.96 -2.47
C SER A 392 -3.03 -1.16 -1.17
N MET A 393 -2.36 -1.58 -0.09
CA MET A 393 -2.94 -1.70 1.25
C MET A 393 -1.84 -1.72 2.31
N GLU A 394 -2.14 -1.16 3.48
CA GLU A 394 -1.21 -1.13 4.60
C GLU A 394 -1.12 -2.52 5.26
N MET A 395 0.08 -3.10 5.27
CA MET A 395 0.39 -4.39 5.91
C MET A 395 1.46 -4.20 7.00
N VAL A 396 1.58 -5.16 7.92
CA VAL A 396 2.55 -5.10 9.04
C VAL A 396 3.98 -4.90 8.55
N GLN A 397 4.33 -5.51 7.42
CA GLN A 397 5.65 -5.43 6.81
C GLN A 397 5.93 -4.03 6.25
N CYS A 398 4.90 -3.25 5.93
CA CYS A 398 5.03 -1.89 5.41
C CYS A 398 5.53 -0.89 6.46
N GLU A 399 5.39 -1.20 7.76
CA GLU A 399 5.99 -0.40 8.83
C GLU A 399 7.52 -0.51 8.82
N THR A 400 8.05 -1.69 8.52
CA THR A 400 9.50 -1.98 8.52
C THR A 400 10.14 -1.76 7.15
N CYS A 401 9.38 -1.96 6.08
CA CYS A 401 9.79 -1.77 4.70
C CYS A 401 8.94 -0.70 4.04
N ASN A 402 9.48 0.51 4.00
CA ASN A 402 8.84 1.67 3.38
C ASN A 402 9.59 2.11 2.12
N LYS A 403 9.12 3.20 1.48
CA LYS A 403 9.73 3.73 0.24
C LYS A 403 11.22 4.10 0.39
N VAL A 404 11.67 4.33 1.62
CA VAL A 404 12.99 4.91 1.90
C VAL A 404 13.97 3.86 2.43
N SER A 405 13.53 2.91 3.24
CA SER A 405 14.37 1.84 3.75
C SER A 405 13.58 0.55 3.92
N CYS A 406 14.23 -0.57 3.58
CA CYS A 406 13.75 -1.90 3.88
C CYS A 406 14.97 -2.77 4.19
N PRO A 407 15.03 -3.40 5.38
CA PRO A 407 16.15 -4.25 5.75
C PRO A 407 16.19 -5.54 4.92
N ASP A 408 15.03 -6.01 4.46
CA ASP A 408 14.90 -7.26 3.70
C ASP A 408 13.69 -7.23 2.76
N TYR A 409 13.93 -6.89 1.49
CA TYR A 409 12.87 -6.82 0.49
C TYR A 409 12.26 -8.19 0.18
N ILE A 410 13.07 -9.25 0.16
CA ILE A 410 12.61 -10.60 -0.14
C ILE A 410 11.80 -11.17 1.02
N GLY A 411 12.25 -10.97 2.25
CA GLY A 411 11.51 -11.35 3.46
C GLY A 411 10.17 -10.64 3.55
N ALA A 412 10.14 -9.31 3.34
CA ALA A 412 8.88 -8.55 3.32
C ALA A 412 7.95 -9.03 2.20
N MET A 413 8.46 -9.18 0.98
CA MET A 413 7.67 -9.64 -0.17
C MET A 413 7.10 -11.05 0.06
N SER A 414 7.93 -12.00 0.49
CA SER A 414 7.48 -13.37 0.75
C SER A 414 6.43 -13.45 1.86
N SER A 415 6.59 -12.68 2.94
CA SER A 415 5.63 -12.64 4.04
C SER A 415 4.29 -12.06 3.59
N MET A 416 4.30 -10.93 2.87
CA MET A 416 3.07 -10.31 2.36
C MET A 416 2.35 -11.21 1.37
N CYS A 417 3.09 -11.84 0.45
CA CYS A 417 2.49 -12.76 -0.54
C CYS A 417 2.04 -14.10 0.07
N ALA A 418 2.66 -14.56 1.15
CA ALA A 418 2.16 -15.73 1.89
C ALA A 418 0.81 -15.44 2.59
N GLU A 419 0.62 -14.21 3.07
CA GLU A 419 -0.64 -13.77 3.70
C GLU A 419 -1.71 -13.44 2.66
N MET A 420 -1.34 -12.73 1.59
CA MET A 420 -2.24 -12.21 0.56
C MET A 420 -1.70 -12.48 -0.85
N PRO A 421 -1.85 -13.72 -1.35
CA PRO A 421 -1.16 -14.15 -2.56
C PRO A 421 -1.48 -13.38 -3.84
N TYR A 422 -2.59 -12.64 -3.90
CA TYR A 422 -3.03 -11.97 -5.14
C TYR A 422 -2.82 -10.46 -5.12
N MET A 423 -1.93 -9.97 -4.26
CA MET A 423 -1.54 -8.56 -4.26
C MET A 423 -0.67 -8.22 -5.46
N VAL A 424 -0.73 -6.96 -5.88
CA VAL A 424 0.15 -6.41 -6.91
C VAL A 424 1.60 -6.60 -6.46
N GLY A 425 2.45 -7.21 -7.29
CA GLY A 425 3.85 -7.51 -6.97
C GLY A 425 4.09 -8.97 -6.53
N CYS A 426 3.04 -9.74 -6.21
CA CYS A 426 3.21 -11.16 -5.85
C CYS A 426 3.44 -12.10 -7.04
N ASP A 427 3.27 -11.62 -8.27
CA ASP A 427 3.69 -12.30 -9.49
C ASP A 427 5.21 -12.47 -9.57
N VAL A 428 5.97 -11.48 -9.11
CA VAL A 428 7.43 -11.53 -8.98
C VAL A 428 7.84 -12.64 -7.99
N TYR A 429 7.16 -12.70 -6.84
CA TYR A 429 7.36 -13.75 -5.85
C TYR A 429 7.00 -15.15 -6.39
N ALA A 430 5.85 -15.28 -7.05
CA ALA A 430 5.39 -16.54 -7.61
C ALA A 430 6.33 -17.09 -8.69
N SER A 431 6.76 -16.24 -9.62
CA SER A 431 7.71 -16.62 -10.69
C SER A 431 9.08 -17.03 -10.14
N TRP A 432 9.57 -16.34 -9.10
CA TRP A 432 10.78 -16.74 -8.40
C TRP A 432 10.65 -18.13 -7.75
N CYS A 433 9.55 -18.36 -7.04
CA CYS A 433 9.33 -19.62 -6.36
C CYS A 433 9.12 -20.80 -7.32
N GLU A 434 8.49 -20.57 -8.47
CA GLU A 434 8.39 -21.56 -9.54
C GLU A 434 9.77 -21.90 -10.12
N ALA A 435 10.57 -20.88 -10.47
CA ALA A 435 11.91 -21.08 -11.00
C ALA A 435 12.85 -21.76 -9.99
N SER A 436 12.72 -21.43 -8.71
CA SER A 436 13.49 -22.06 -7.63
C SER A 436 13.07 -23.49 -7.37
N ALA A 437 11.76 -23.80 -7.44
CA ALA A 437 11.25 -25.16 -7.29
C ALA A 437 11.77 -26.08 -8.42
N ALA A 438 11.89 -25.57 -9.65
CA ALA A 438 12.51 -26.31 -10.75
C ALA A 438 14.01 -26.60 -10.52
N TRP A 439 14.67 -25.80 -9.67
CA TRP A 439 16.08 -25.98 -9.32
C TRP A 439 16.30 -26.88 -8.10
N GLU A 440 15.27 -27.07 -7.26
CA GLU A 440 15.26 -28.08 -6.21
C GLU A 440 15.22 -29.48 -6.85
N GLN A 441 16.32 -30.22 -6.79
CA GLN A 441 16.34 -31.59 -7.34
C GLN A 441 15.41 -32.50 -6.53
N PRO A 442 14.53 -33.29 -7.19
CA PRO A 442 13.67 -34.24 -6.50
C PRO A 442 14.52 -35.31 -5.80
N GLY A 443 14.52 -35.30 -4.47
CA GLY A 443 15.24 -36.27 -3.63
C GLY A 443 16.50 -35.73 -2.93
N GLY A 444 16.80 -34.43 -3.03
CA GLY A 444 17.85 -33.81 -2.22
C GLY A 444 17.30 -33.26 -0.92
N ASP A 445 17.55 -33.91 0.22
CA ASP A 445 17.13 -33.48 1.58
C ASP A 445 17.77 -32.15 2.05
N GLY A 446 18.43 -31.42 1.15
CA GLY A 446 19.31 -30.32 1.51
C GLY A 446 19.22 -29.09 0.63
N ASN A 447 18.41 -29.02 -0.43
CA ASN A 447 18.26 -27.80 -1.25
C ASN A 447 16.87 -27.24 -1.03
N SER A 448 16.72 -26.22 -0.18
CA SER A 448 15.39 -25.62 -0.03
C SER A 448 15.39 -24.12 0.21
N VAL A 449 14.65 -23.40 -0.63
CA VAL A 449 14.23 -22.01 -0.41
C VAL A 449 12.80 -21.94 0.15
N ARG A 450 12.25 -23.06 0.62
CA ARG A 450 10.90 -23.13 1.21
C ARG A 450 10.65 -22.14 2.33
N HIS A 451 11.70 -21.66 3.01
CA HIS A 451 11.57 -20.60 3.99
C HIS A 451 10.89 -19.35 3.39
N TYR A 452 11.36 -18.91 2.22
CA TYR A 452 10.77 -17.78 1.50
C TYR A 452 9.58 -18.22 0.67
N CYS A 453 9.63 -19.38 0.02
CA CYS A 453 8.56 -19.85 -0.87
C CYS A 453 7.38 -20.55 -0.16
N ARG A 454 7.22 -20.31 1.15
CA ARG A 454 6.12 -20.93 1.91
C ARG A 454 4.79 -20.34 1.44
N GLY A 455 3.85 -21.22 1.07
CA GLY A 455 2.57 -20.79 0.52
C GLY A 455 2.60 -20.46 -0.97
N ALA A 456 3.76 -20.51 -1.63
CA ALA A 456 3.83 -20.36 -3.08
C ALA A 456 3.14 -21.51 -3.83
N GLU A 457 2.88 -22.63 -3.16
CA GLU A 457 2.04 -23.73 -3.65
C GLU A 457 0.63 -23.26 -4.09
N VAL A 458 0.14 -22.15 -3.52
CA VAL A 458 -1.13 -21.53 -3.93
C VAL A 458 -1.06 -21.01 -5.38
N TYR A 459 0.14 -20.72 -5.89
CA TYR A 459 0.39 -20.34 -7.29
C TYR A 459 0.80 -21.53 -8.17
N GLY A 460 1.30 -22.61 -7.57
CA GLY A 460 2.01 -23.71 -8.25
C GLY A 460 1.15 -24.85 -8.78
N GLY A 461 -0.18 -24.73 -8.79
CA GLY A 461 -1.00 -25.55 -9.68
C GLY A 461 -0.93 -24.91 -11.06
N ALA A 462 -0.53 -25.65 -12.10
CA ALA A 462 -0.42 -25.23 -13.51
C ALA A 462 -1.71 -24.68 -14.16
N THR A 463 -2.68 -24.25 -13.38
CA THR A 463 -3.74 -23.33 -13.76
C THR A 463 -3.27 -21.93 -13.40
N SER A 464 -2.85 -21.18 -14.41
CA SER A 464 -2.62 -19.72 -14.45
C SER A 464 -2.93 -18.99 -13.14
N SER A 465 -1.92 -18.27 -12.62
CA SER A 465 -1.83 -17.49 -11.36
C SER A 465 -2.90 -16.40 -11.10
N SER A 466 -4.15 -16.58 -11.56
CA SER A 466 -5.25 -15.62 -11.53
C SER A 466 -6.57 -16.20 -10.98
N ASP A 467 -6.58 -17.37 -10.34
CA ASP A 467 -7.84 -18.09 -10.06
C ASP A 467 -8.52 -17.85 -8.70
N ILE A 468 -7.90 -17.07 -7.80
CA ILE A 468 -8.63 -16.46 -6.69
C ILE A 468 -8.76 -14.97 -7.03
N PRO A 469 -9.93 -14.52 -7.51
CA PRO A 469 -10.10 -13.15 -7.93
C PRO A 469 -10.00 -12.21 -6.74
N SER A 470 -9.41 -11.04 -6.99
CA SER A 470 -9.50 -9.90 -6.09
C SER A 470 -10.97 -9.61 -5.76
N MET A 471 -11.27 -9.30 -4.49
CA MET A 471 -12.59 -8.83 -4.10
C MET A 471 -12.86 -7.51 -4.82
N LEU A 472 -13.77 -7.55 -5.79
CA LEU A 472 -14.19 -6.37 -6.52
C LEU A 472 -15.28 -5.68 -5.72
N MET A 473 -15.12 -4.38 -5.44
CA MET A 473 -16.07 -3.60 -4.64
C MET A 473 -17.34 -3.16 -5.41
N PHE A 474 -17.63 -3.79 -6.55
CA PHE A 474 -18.77 -3.48 -7.41
C PHE A 474 -19.46 -4.76 -7.88
N PHE A 475 -20.74 -4.69 -8.21
CA PHE A 475 -21.48 -5.88 -8.64
C PHE A 475 -20.85 -6.55 -9.86
N HIS A 476 -20.50 -7.83 -9.73
CA HIS A 476 -19.94 -8.63 -10.84
C HIS A 476 -20.60 -10.00 -10.95
N GLN A 477 -20.35 -10.66 -12.08
CA GLN A 477 -20.91 -11.97 -12.43
C GLN A 477 -19.84 -13.08 -12.44
N ARG A 478 -18.73 -12.91 -11.71
CA ARG A 478 -17.70 -13.96 -11.63
C ARG A 478 -18.21 -15.15 -10.85
N THR A 479 -17.88 -16.36 -11.31
CA THR A 479 -18.32 -17.62 -10.68
C THR A 479 -17.40 -18.11 -9.57
N ARG A 480 -16.19 -17.56 -9.47
CA ARG A 480 -15.13 -18.03 -8.56
C ARG A 480 -14.95 -17.04 -7.42
N GLU A 481 -15.65 -17.18 -6.30
CA GLU A 481 -15.47 -16.26 -5.17
C GLU A 481 -15.50 -16.97 -3.83
N ILE A 482 -14.74 -16.45 -2.87
CA ILE A 482 -14.68 -17.02 -1.52
C ILE A 482 -16.02 -16.75 -0.85
N LEU A 483 -16.74 -17.82 -0.49
CA LEU A 483 -18.05 -17.76 0.16
C LEU A 483 -17.90 -18.08 1.65
N LEU A 484 -17.88 -17.07 2.52
CA LEU A 484 -17.77 -17.16 3.99
C LEU A 484 -16.48 -17.80 4.55
N PHE A 485 -16.04 -18.91 3.97
CA PHE A 485 -14.89 -19.71 4.41
C PHE A 485 -13.92 -19.91 3.26
N ARG A 486 -12.62 -19.94 3.56
CA ARG A 486 -11.54 -20.19 2.59
C ARG A 486 -11.73 -21.50 1.81
N SER A 487 -12.34 -22.51 2.43
CA SER A 487 -12.60 -23.81 1.80
C SER A 487 -13.83 -23.82 0.88
N TRP A 488 -14.74 -22.86 1.02
CA TRP A 488 -15.95 -22.77 0.19
C TRP A 488 -15.69 -21.81 -0.96
N LEU A 489 -14.97 -22.30 -1.97
CA LEU A 489 -14.64 -21.59 -3.20
C LEU A 489 -15.16 -22.42 -4.39
N PRO A 490 -16.27 -22.05 -5.03
CA PRO A 490 -16.74 -22.75 -6.23
C PRO A 490 -15.75 -22.52 -7.38
N LYS A 491 -15.13 -23.61 -7.84
CA LYS A 491 -14.18 -23.63 -8.95
C LYS A 491 -14.86 -23.92 -10.27
N THR A 492 -15.97 -24.66 -10.23
CA THR A 492 -16.75 -25.06 -11.41
C THR A 492 -18.13 -24.41 -11.44
N ALA A 493 -18.76 -24.33 -12.62
CA ALA A 493 -20.12 -23.82 -12.77
C ALA A 493 -21.14 -24.62 -11.94
N GLY A 494 -20.95 -25.94 -11.80
CA GLY A 494 -21.79 -26.80 -10.96
C GLY A 494 -21.67 -26.47 -9.47
N GLU A 495 -20.46 -26.20 -8.99
CA GLU A 495 -20.23 -25.76 -7.61
C GLU A 495 -20.79 -24.35 -7.35
N ALA A 496 -20.71 -23.45 -8.32
CA ALA A 496 -21.31 -22.11 -8.22
C ALA A 496 -22.83 -22.20 -8.13
N PHE A 497 -23.46 -23.04 -8.96
CA PHE A 497 -24.90 -23.31 -8.89
C PHE A 497 -25.31 -24.00 -7.58
N GLY A 498 -24.52 -24.98 -7.12
CA GLY A 498 -24.73 -25.61 -5.81
C GLY A 498 -24.66 -24.59 -4.67
N SER A 499 -23.73 -23.64 -4.74
CA SER A 499 -23.60 -22.55 -3.78
C SER A 499 -24.81 -21.60 -3.84
N PHE A 500 -25.29 -21.26 -5.03
CA PHE A 500 -26.53 -20.48 -5.21
C PHE A 500 -27.74 -21.15 -4.52
N ILE A 501 -27.91 -22.47 -4.69
CA ILE A 501 -28.98 -23.22 -4.02
C ILE A 501 -28.80 -23.21 -2.50
N ALA A 502 -27.57 -23.44 -2.01
CA ALA A 502 -27.28 -23.46 -0.58
C ALA A 502 -27.57 -22.10 0.08
N ILE A 503 -27.16 -21.00 -0.55
CA ILE A 503 -27.39 -19.62 -0.07
C ILE A 503 -28.90 -19.29 -0.06
N THR A 504 -29.61 -19.69 -1.11
CA THR A 504 -31.07 -19.56 -1.18
C THR A 504 -31.74 -20.33 -0.03
N GLY A 505 -31.33 -21.59 0.18
CA GLY A 505 -31.84 -22.45 1.25
C GLY A 505 -31.55 -21.89 2.65
N MET A 506 -30.37 -21.34 2.87
CA MET A 506 -29.98 -20.70 4.13
C MET A 506 -30.85 -19.46 4.44
N SER A 507 -31.08 -18.61 3.43
CA SER A 507 -31.92 -17.43 3.57
C SER A 507 -33.39 -17.80 3.80
N PHE A 508 -33.89 -18.83 3.11
CA PHE A 508 -35.21 -19.40 3.34
C PHE A 508 -35.36 -19.97 4.77
N ALA A 509 -34.38 -20.74 5.24
CA ALA A 509 -34.36 -21.31 6.58
C ALA A 509 -34.41 -20.22 7.66
N THR A 510 -33.78 -19.07 7.43
CA THR A 510 -33.84 -17.92 8.33
C THR A 510 -35.28 -17.41 8.51
N VAL A 511 -36.05 -17.29 7.42
CA VAL A 511 -37.47 -16.89 7.47
C VAL A 511 -38.33 -17.97 8.15
N LEU A 512 -38.04 -19.25 7.87
CA LEU A 512 -38.70 -20.39 8.51
C LEU A 512 -38.54 -20.36 10.03
N ILE A 513 -37.31 -20.21 10.51
CA ILE A 513 -36.99 -20.19 11.93
C ILE A 513 -37.63 -18.97 12.60
N ARG A 514 -37.59 -17.78 11.99
CA ARG A 514 -38.27 -16.58 12.50
C ARG A 514 -39.79 -16.78 12.60
N THR A 515 -40.40 -17.41 11.60
CA THR A 515 -41.84 -17.68 11.61
C THR A 515 -42.20 -18.68 12.70
N ALA A 516 -41.41 -19.74 12.87
CA ALA A 516 -41.58 -20.71 13.95
C ALA A 516 -41.43 -20.05 15.33
N GLN A 517 -40.43 -19.19 15.52
CA GLN A 517 -40.23 -18.43 16.75
C GLN A 517 -41.46 -17.58 17.08
N HIS A 518 -41.98 -16.84 16.10
CA HIS A 518 -43.17 -16.01 16.28
C HIS A 518 -44.39 -16.85 16.66
N ILE A 519 -44.61 -17.99 16.00
CA ILE A 519 -45.71 -18.92 16.30
C ILE A 519 -45.57 -19.46 17.72
N MET A 520 -44.37 -19.90 18.10
CA MET A 520 -44.09 -20.42 19.44
C MET A 520 -44.37 -19.38 20.54
N VAL A 521 -43.90 -18.14 20.37
CA VAL A 521 -44.15 -17.06 21.34
C VAL A 521 -45.64 -16.73 21.41
N THR A 522 -46.35 -16.72 20.28
CA THR A 522 -47.80 -16.51 20.24
C THR A 522 -48.57 -17.67 20.87
N ALA A 523 -48.13 -18.91 20.66
CA ALA A 523 -48.70 -20.11 21.26
C ALA A 523 -48.56 -20.10 22.78
N ALA A 524 -47.41 -19.64 23.27
CA ALA A 524 -47.14 -19.49 24.69
C ALA A 524 -48.02 -18.41 25.31
N ALA A 525 -48.13 -17.24 24.66
CA ALA A 525 -48.96 -16.14 25.12
C ALA A 525 -50.45 -16.50 25.21
N THR A 526 -50.93 -17.40 24.33
CA THR A 526 -52.32 -17.87 24.31
C THR A 526 -52.58 -19.11 25.15
N GLY A 527 -51.58 -19.61 25.89
CA GLY A 527 -51.73 -20.80 26.75
C GLY A 527 -51.94 -22.12 25.99
N ARG A 528 -51.65 -22.15 24.68
CA ARG A 528 -51.90 -23.33 23.82
C ARG A 528 -50.81 -24.40 23.84
N LEU A 529 -49.67 -24.13 24.47
CA LEU A 529 -48.52 -25.05 24.53
C LEU A 529 -48.68 -26.23 25.52
N GLY A 530 -49.91 -26.48 25.98
CA GLY A 530 -50.24 -27.62 26.85
C GLY A 530 -49.88 -27.44 28.32
N PRO A 531 -50.28 -28.38 29.19
CA PRO A 531 -50.17 -28.26 30.65
C PRO A 531 -48.74 -28.25 31.17
N LEU A 532 -47.75 -28.71 30.38
CA LEU A 532 -46.33 -28.67 30.75
C LEU A 532 -45.74 -27.25 30.71
N LEU A 533 -46.41 -26.31 30.02
CA LEU A 533 -45.98 -24.92 29.87
C LEU A 533 -47.06 -23.93 30.36
N ALA A 534 -48.20 -24.43 30.85
CA ALA A 534 -49.24 -23.61 31.42
C ALA A 534 -48.74 -22.96 32.73
N PRO A 535 -48.94 -21.65 32.92
CA PRO A 535 -48.61 -21.00 34.17
C PRO A 535 -49.40 -21.65 35.30
N THR A 536 -48.71 -22.22 36.28
CA THR A 536 -49.35 -22.73 37.50
C THR A 536 -50.02 -21.57 38.22
N LEU A 537 -51.33 -21.67 38.45
CA LEU A 537 -52.19 -20.67 39.12
C LEU A 537 -51.78 -20.36 40.58
N THR A 538 -50.73 -21.00 41.09
CA THR A 538 -50.16 -20.67 42.39
C THR A 538 -49.35 -19.37 42.25
N PRO A 539 -49.74 -18.26 42.92
CA PRO A 539 -48.96 -17.03 42.89
C PRO A 539 -47.55 -17.34 43.39
N PRO A 540 -46.50 -17.05 42.62
CA PRO A 540 -45.14 -17.28 43.05
C PRO A 540 -44.85 -16.44 44.29
N VAL A 541 -44.27 -17.06 45.33
CA VAL A 541 -43.84 -16.39 46.57
C VAL A 541 -42.81 -15.28 46.28
N LEU A 542 -42.17 -15.32 45.11
CA LEU A 542 -41.32 -14.27 44.56
C LEU A 542 -41.75 -13.94 43.12
N TRP A 543 -42.43 -12.82 42.97
CA TRP A 543 -43.00 -12.30 41.71
C TRP A 543 -41.97 -12.08 40.58
N TRP A 544 -40.66 -12.07 40.87
CA TRP A 544 -39.60 -11.87 39.88
C TRP A 544 -38.97 -13.15 39.33
N LEU A 545 -39.23 -14.32 39.94
CA LEU A 545 -38.65 -15.58 39.46
C LEU A 545 -39.54 -16.18 38.36
N PRO A 546 -39.03 -16.36 37.12
CA PRO A 546 -39.81 -16.99 36.06
C PRO A 546 -40.16 -18.43 36.44
N SER A 547 -41.37 -18.88 36.07
CA SER A 547 -41.73 -20.28 36.23
C SER A 547 -40.79 -21.17 35.41
N ARG A 548 -40.62 -22.45 35.79
CA ARG A 548 -39.75 -23.40 35.04
C ARG A 548 -40.10 -23.45 33.54
N GLY A 549 -41.40 -23.38 33.21
CA GLY A 549 -41.88 -23.33 31.83
C GLY A 549 -41.49 -22.04 31.11
N GLN A 550 -41.59 -20.89 31.77
CA GLN A 550 -41.19 -19.60 31.21
C GLN A 550 -39.66 -19.51 31.04
N MET A 551 -38.89 -20.08 31.96
CA MET A 551 -37.43 -20.19 31.83
C MET A 551 -37.04 -21.04 30.61
N LEU A 552 -37.67 -22.20 30.42
CA LEU A 552 -37.41 -23.05 29.26
C LEU A 552 -37.77 -22.35 27.94
N LEU A 553 -38.92 -21.66 27.89
CA LEU A 553 -39.35 -20.92 26.71
C LEU A 553 -38.40 -19.76 26.40
N ASN A 554 -37.96 -19.02 27.41
CA ASN A 554 -36.98 -17.93 27.25
C ASN A 554 -35.63 -18.48 26.76
N LEU A 555 -35.16 -19.60 27.30
CA LEU A 555 -33.94 -20.27 26.85
C LEU A 555 -34.05 -20.68 25.39
N LEU A 556 -35.14 -21.35 25.01
CA LEU A 556 -35.35 -21.83 23.64
C LEU A 556 -35.53 -20.66 22.65
N SER A 557 -36.25 -19.61 23.04
CA SER A 557 -36.36 -18.37 22.25
C SER A 557 -35.00 -17.71 22.06
N SER A 558 -34.17 -17.65 23.10
CA SER A 558 -32.81 -17.09 23.04
C SER A 558 -31.90 -17.89 22.10
N ILE A 559 -31.93 -19.23 22.18
CA ILE A 559 -31.17 -20.11 21.27
C ILE A 559 -31.62 -19.90 19.81
N ILE A 560 -32.93 -19.84 19.56
CA ILE A 560 -33.46 -19.58 18.22
C ILE A 560 -33.00 -18.21 17.71
N THR A 561 -33.10 -17.17 18.53
CA THR A 561 -32.61 -15.83 18.17
C THR A 561 -31.12 -15.84 17.82
N LEU A 562 -30.29 -16.54 18.59
CA LEU A 562 -28.85 -16.67 18.31
C LEU A 562 -28.59 -17.29 16.92
N VAL A 563 -29.32 -18.38 16.60
CA VAL A 563 -29.21 -19.04 15.29
C VAL A 563 -29.66 -18.10 14.17
N VAL A 564 -30.80 -17.43 14.33
CA VAL A 564 -31.31 -16.45 13.34
C VAL A 564 -30.31 -15.34 13.10
N SER A 565 -29.78 -14.71 14.15
CA SER A 565 -28.80 -13.63 14.04
C SER A 565 -27.51 -14.10 13.35
N THR A 566 -27.08 -15.34 13.58
CA THR A 566 -25.90 -15.92 12.91
C THR A 566 -26.16 -16.08 11.41
N LEU A 567 -27.33 -16.61 11.03
CA LEU A 567 -27.70 -16.77 9.62
C LEU A 567 -27.89 -15.43 8.90
N ASP A 568 -28.42 -14.42 9.60
CA ASP A 568 -28.53 -13.05 9.07
C ASP A 568 -27.15 -12.45 8.77
N LEU A 569 -26.20 -12.60 9.69
CA LEU A 569 -24.82 -12.13 9.50
C LEU A 569 -24.15 -12.87 8.34
N PHE A 570 -24.38 -14.18 8.20
CA PHE A 570 -23.85 -14.93 7.06
C PHE A 570 -24.45 -14.47 5.73
N ALA A 571 -25.76 -14.23 5.66
CA ALA A 571 -26.41 -13.69 4.48
C ALA A 571 -25.89 -12.28 4.13
N MET A 572 -25.65 -11.44 5.14
CA MET A 572 -25.05 -10.11 4.96
C MET A 572 -23.62 -10.20 4.43
N LEU A 573 -22.78 -11.09 4.98
CA LEU A 573 -21.41 -11.31 4.49
C LEU A 573 -21.39 -11.82 3.04
N ILE A 574 -22.33 -12.69 2.66
CA ILE A 574 -22.48 -13.14 1.27
C ILE A 574 -22.91 -11.98 0.37
N ALA A 575 -23.84 -11.12 0.80
CA ALA A 575 -24.25 -9.96 0.03
C ALA A 575 -23.09 -8.96 -0.17
N MET A 576 -22.18 -8.87 0.81
CA MET A 576 -20.98 -8.04 0.75
C MET A 576 -19.89 -8.56 -0.20
N THR A 577 -20.04 -9.77 -0.77
CA THR A 577 -19.10 -10.20 -1.83
C THR A 577 -19.37 -9.52 -3.17
N PHE A 578 -20.44 -8.73 -3.29
CA PHE A 578 -20.85 -8.05 -4.54
C PHE A 578 -21.06 -8.99 -5.74
N ASN A 579 -21.25 -10.28 -5.51
CA ASN A 579 -21.63 -11.19 -6.57
C ASN A 579 -23.11 -11.03 -6.92
N GLY A 580 -23.43 -10.64 -8.16
CA GLY A 580 -24.81 -10.47 -8.59
C GLY A 580 -25.65 -11.75 -8.43
N ALA A 581 -25.08 -12.91 -8.69
CA ALA A 581 -25.80 -14.19 -8.58
C ALA A 581 -26.06 -14.57 -7.11
N TYR A 582 -25.05 -14.44 -6.23
CA TYR A 582 -25.23 -14.78 -4.81
C TYR A 582 -26.10 -13.76 -4.06
N PHE A 583 -26.01 -12.47 -4.43
CA PHE A 583 -26.94 -11.45 -3.94
C PHE A 583 -28.39 -11.80 -4.33
N ALA A 584 -28.63 -12.18 -5.59
CA ALA A 584 -29.95 -12.61 -6.05
C ALA A 584 -30.43 -13.88 -5.30
N ALA A 585 -29.53 -14.82 -4.99
CA ALA A 585 -29.84 -16.01 -4.19
C ALA A 585 -30.36 -15.66 -2.78
N VAL A 586 -29.69 -14.71 -2.10
CA VAL A 586 -30.12 -14.22 -0.78
C VAL A 586 -31.52 -13.61 -0.87
N VAL A 587 -31.73 -12.68 -1.81
CA VAL A 587 -33.03 -12.00 -2.01
C VAL A 587 -34.14 -13.01 -2.35
N LEU A 588 -33.86 -13.96 -3.24
CA LEU A 588 -34.81 -14.98 -3.67
C LEU A 588 -35.19 -15.90 -2.50
N GLY A 589 -34.23 -16.32 -1.67
CA GLY A 589 -34.51 -17.15 -0.50
C GLY A 589 -35.40 -16.45 0.53
N TYR A 590 -35.13 -15.16 0.83
CA TYR A 590 -36.00 -14.35 1.69
C TYR A 590 -37.40 -14.14 1.09
N GLY A 591 -37.48 -13.87 -0.22
CA GLY A 591 -38.75 -13.70 -0.94
C GLY A 591 -39.60 -14.97 -0.92
N LEU A 592 -39.01 -16.14 -1.22
CA LEU A 592 -39.72 -17.42 -1.16
C LEU A 592 -40.18 -17.76 0.26
N GLY A 593 -39.33 -17.50 1.26
CA GLY A 593 -39.67 -17.74 2.67
C GLY A 593 -40.88 -16.93 3.10
N THR A 594 -40.90 -15.64 2.77
CA THR A 594 -42.01 -14.74 3.13
C THR A 594 -43.30 -15.09 2.40
N LEU A 595 -43.22 -15.46 1.11
CA LEU A 595 -44.39 -15.87 0.33
C LEU A 595 -45.03 -17.15 0.87
N LEU A 596 -44.23 -18.19 1.12
CA LEU A 596 -44.75 -19.50 1.55
C LEU A 596 -45.23 -19.49 3.00
N LEU A 597 -44.54 -18.76 3.88
CA LEU A 597 -44.80 -18.79 5.32
C LEU A 597 -45.65 -17.61 5.83
N GLY A 598 -45.81 -16.56 5.02
CA GLY A 598 -46.61 -15.38 5.37
C GLY A 598 -48.06 -15.74 5.70
N HIS A 599 -48.71 -16.53 4.85
CA HIS A 599 -50.08 -17.01 5.10
C HIS A 599 -50.19 -17.90 6.34
N LEU A 600 -49.16 -18.70 6.62
CA LEU A 600 -49.16 -19.57 7.79
C LEU A 600 -49.07 -18.75 9.08
N ARG A 601 -48.27 -17.68 9.09
CA ARG A 601 -48.20 -16.70 10.19
C ARG A 601 -49.55 -16.01 10.42
N GLU A 602 -50.17 -15.50 9.36
CA GLU A 602 -51.47 -14.81 9.47
C GLU A 602 -52.59 -15.73 9.95
N ASN A 603 -52.67 -16.94 9.37
CA ASN A 603 -53.67 -17.93 9.77
C ASN A 603 -53.50 -18.36 11.23
N TYR A 604 -52.25 -18.47 11.70
CA TYR A 604 -51.97 -18.76 13.09
C TYR A 604 -52.44 -17.61 14.01
N GLN A 605 -52.12 -16.36 13.67
CA GLN A 605 -52.57 -15.19 14.43
C GLN A 605 -54.10 -15.10 14.50
N ARG A 606 -54.80 -15.28 13.37
CA ARG A 606 -56.28 -15.27 13.34
C ARG A 606 -56.88 -16.36 14.24
N LYS A 607 -56.29 -17.56 14.24
CA LYS A 607 -56.74 -18.66 15.11
C LYS A 607 -56.36 -18.45 16.59
N ALA A 608 -55.28 -17.74 16.86
CA ALA A 608 -54.78 -17.52 18.22
C ALA A 608 -55.60 -16.47 18.98
N TYR A 609 -55.99 -15.37 18.32
CA TYR A 609 -56.77 -14.30 18.94
C TYR A 609 -58.29 -14.51 18.87
N GLY A 610 -58.74 -15.60 18.23
CA GLY A 610 -60.15 -15.82 17.93
C GLY A 610 -60.63 -14.86 16.84
N ALA A 611 -61.62 -15.28 16.04
CA ALA A 611 -62.38 -14.30 15.28
C ALA A 611 -62.97 -13.34 16.32
N PRO A 612 -62.84 -12.00 16.18
CA PRO A 612 -63.55 -11.08 17.06
C PRO A 612 -64.99 -11.53 17.02
N SER A 613 -65.50 -11.99 18.17
CA SER A 613 -66.86 -12.48 18.31
C SER A 613 -67.73 -11.42 17.66
N SER A 614 -68.30 -11.77 16.50
CA SER A 614 -69.09 -10.87 15.66
C SER A 614 -69.95 -10.08 16.62
N ALA A 615 -69.63 -8.79 16.75
CA ALA A 615 -70.32 -7.89 17.64
C ALA A 615 -71.79 -8.21 17.47
N SER A 616 -72.43 -8.66 18.54
CA SER A 616 -73.86 -8.91 18.53
C SER A 616 -74.46 -7.67 17.92
N SER A 617 -75.00 -7.79 16.71
CA SER A 617 -75.88 -6.81 16.13
C SER A 617 -77.12 -6.83 17.00
N SER A 618 -77.00 -6.21 18.18
CA SER A 618 -78.10 -5.60 18.88
C SER A 618 -78.59 -4.52 17.93
N ALA A 619 -79.46 -4.95 17.01
CA ALA A 619 -80.43 -4.08 16.39
C ALA A 619 -81.18 -3.41 17.54
N ILE A 620 -80.67 -2.25 17.97
CA ILE A 620 -81.47 -1.32 18.75
C ILE A 620 -82.53 -0.84 17.76
N VAL A 621 -83.68 -1.51 17.80
CA VAL A 621 -84.93 -1.03 17.26
C VAL A 621 -85.26 0.24 18.04
N PHE A 622 -84.84 1.40 17.53
CA PHE A 622 -85.42 2.67 17.91
C PHE A 622 -86.77 2.77 17.21
N GLY A 623 -87.82 2.41 17.95
CA GLY A 623 -89.15 2.95 17.70
C GLY A 623 -89.20 4.38 18.23
N GLY A 624 -89.99 5.22 17.56
CA GLY A 624 -90.44 6.51 18.10
C GLY A 624 -89.93 7.74 17.35
N ASP A 625 -90.76 8.16 16.41
CA ASP A 625 -91.26 9.54 16.25
C ASP A 625 -90.32 10.67 15.80
N THR A 626 -90.62 11.08 14.56
CA THR A 626 -90.67 12.45 14.04
C THR A 626 -90.55 13.60 15.04
N GLU A 627 -89.49 14.43 14.92
CA GLU A 627 -89.63 15.89 14.79
C GLU A 627 -88.30 16.56 14.34
N PRO A 628 -88.31 17.53 13.41
CA PRO A 628 -87.11 18.24 12.96
C PRO A 628 -86.94 19.62 13.63
N CYS A 629 -85.73 20.18 13.45
CA CYS A 629 -85.35 21.60 13.45
C CYS A 629 -84.57 22.17 14.66
N CYS A 630 -83.34 22.60 14.32
CA CYS A 630 -82.67 23.86 14.67
C CYS A 630 -82.69 24.39 16.11
N GLY A 631 -81.49 24.59 16.66
CA GLY A 631 -81.29 25.55 17.75
C GLY A 631 -79.85 25.58 18.24
N GLY A 632 -79.07 26.56 17.76
CA GLY A 632 -77.72 26.82 18.24
C GLY A 632 -77.70 27.32 19.69
N GLY A 633 -76.57 27.09 20.35
CA GLY A 633 -76.29 27.62 21.68
C GLY A 633 -74.85 27.35 22.09
N ALA A 634 -73.99 28.33 21.88
CA ALA A 634 -72.61 28.35 22.35
C ALA A 634 -72.57 28.67 23.86
N ILE A 635 -71.94 27.82 24.68
CA ILE A 635 -71.55 28.09 26.08
C ILE A 635 -70.20 27.34 26.37
N PRO A 636 -69.28 27.90 27.19
CA PRO A 636 -67.81 27.82 27.02
C PRO A 636 -67.11 26.69 27.83
N PRO A 637 -65.78 26.51 27.74
CA PRO A 637 -65.13 25.27 28.16
C PRO A 637 -65.03 25.19 29.68
N THR A 638 -65.52 24.08 30.24
CA THR A 638 -65.33 23.73 31.64
C THR A 638 -64.12 22.81 31.75
N THR A 639 -63.10 23.31 32.42
CA THR A 639 -61.88 22.63 32.84
C THR A 639 -62.23 21.43 33.73
N ILE A 640 -61.91 20.20 33.30
CA ILE A 640 -61.83 19.05 34.21
C ILE A 640 -60.37 18.59 34.27
N ILE A 641 -59.79 18.84 35.44
CA ILE A 641 -58.56 18.23 35.94
C ILE A 641 -58.93 16.81 36.41
N GLY A 642 -58.25 15.77 35.93
CA GLY A 642 -58.51 14.42 36.41
C GLY A 642 -57.74 13.29 35.75
N LEU A 643 -56.55 13.01 36.32
CA LEU A 643 -55.93 11.69 36.51
C LEU A 643 -55.42 10.92 35.27
N GLY A 644 -54.09 10.85 35.21
CA GLY A 644 -53.35 10.08 34.24
C GLY A 644 -53.41 8.57 34.47
N SER A 645 -53.24 7.86 33.35
CA SER A 645 -52.75 6.50 33.31
C SER A 645 -51.59 6.48 32.31
N GLY A 646 -50.40 6.20 32.81
CA GLY A 646 -49.16 6.20 32.04
C GLY A 646 -49.09 5.00 31.11
N GLY A 647 -49.32 5.23 29.82
CA GLY A 647 -48.91 4.32 28.76
C GLY A 647 -47.44 4.55 28.42
N ILE A 648 -46.59 3.60 28.80
CA ILE A 648 -45.17 3.57 28.43
C ILE A 648 -45.06 3.35 26.91
N ASN A 649 -44.74 4.42 26.19
CA ASN A 649 -44.30 4.37 24.80
C ASN A 649 -42.82 3.94 24.78
N THR A 650 -42.54 2.67 24.49
CA THR A 650 -41.23 2.27 23.96
C THR A 650 -41.21 2.54 22.47
N GLY A 651 -40.45 3.56 22.08
CA GLY A 651 -40.26 3.94 20.68
C GLY A 651 -39.35 3.00 19.90
N GLY A 652 -39.17 3.37 18.63
CA GLY A 652 -37.98 3.03 17.84
C GLY A 652 -38.17 1.86 16.87
N ASN A 653 -38.61 2.17 15.64
CA ASN A 653 -37.96 1.77 14.38
C ASN A 653 -38.80 2.25 13.20
N ALA A 654 -38.54 3.49 12.78
CA ALA A 654 -38.92 3.99 11.47
C ALA A 654 -37.64 4.24 10.67
N MET A 655 -37.27 3.30 9.81
CA MET A 655 -36.50 3.59 8.60
C MET A 655 -36.90 2.63 7.47
N ALA A 656 -37.25 3.24 6.33
CA ALA A 656 -37.30 2.71 4.98
C ALA A 656 -38.35 1.64 4.62
N VAL A 657 -39.61 2.06 4.50
CA VAL A 657 -40.51 1.54 3.46
C VAL A 657 -40.61 2.62 2.39
N MET A 658 -39.83 2.51 1.32
CA MET A 658 -40.14 3.26 0.10
C MET A 658 -41.24 2.51 -0.66
N ALA A 659 -42.35 3.22 -0.83
CA ALA A 659 -43.53 2.78 -1.55
C ALA A 659 -43.21 2.61 -3.05
N ALA A 660 -43.41 1.39 -3.57
CA ALA A 660 -43.60 1.15 -4.99
C ALA A 660 -45.09 1.35 -5.32
N ASN A 661 -45.47 2.59 -5.62
CA ASN A 661 -46.66 2.87 -6.43
C ASN A 661 -46.19 3.05 -7.88
N GLY A 662 -46.32 2.00 -8.69
CA GLY A 662 -46.02 2.03 -10.11
C GLY A 662 -47.01 1.12 -10.83
N GLY A 663 -47.88 1.74 -11.64
CA GLY A 663 -49.03 1.10 -12.27
C GLY A 663 -48.68 -0.04 -13.22
N ILE A 664 -49.67 -0.91 -13.36
CA ILE A 664 -49.72 -2.06 -14.25
C ILE A 664 -49.62 -1.57 -15.71
N GLY A 665 -48.43 -1.71 -16.30
CA GLY A 665 -48.20 -1.60 -17.74
C GLY A 665 -48.08 -3.00 -18.35
N SER A 666 -49.07 -3.39 -19.13
CA SER A 666 -49.11 -4.64 -19.89
C SER A 666 -47.93 -4.72 -20.86
N PHE A 667 -47.02 -5.69 -20.68
CA PHE A 667 -45.95 -5.97 -21.64
C PHE A 667 -46.25 -7.28 -22.38
N ARG A 668 -46.45 -7.14 -23.70
CA ARG A 668 -46.73 -8.21 -24.66
C ARG A 668 -45.41 -8.92 -25.00
N VAL A 669 -45.31 -10.22 -24.72
CA VAL A 669 -44.19 -11.05 -25.16
C VAL A 669 -44.31 -11.26 -26.68
N SER A 670 -43.33 -10.77 -27.44
CA SER A 670 -43.13 -11.12 -28.85
C SER A 670 -42.05 -12.21 -28.92
N SER A 671 -42.48 -13.43 -29.23
CA SER A 671 -41.59 -14.55 -29.50
C SER A 671 -40.84 -14.29 -30.80
N ARG A 672 -39.51 -14.19 -30.75
CA ARG A 672 -38.64 -14.26 -31.93
C ARG A 672 -37.89 -15.59 -31.92
N GLN A 673 -38.24 -16.39 -32.93
CA GLN A 673 -37.60 -17.61 -33.40
C GLN A 673 -36.09 -17.37 -33.59
N VAL A 674 -35.26 -18.25 -33.04
CA VAL A 674 -33.84 -18.35 -33.40
C VAL A 674 -33.69 -19.63 -34.20
N ASP A 675 -33.38 -19.45 -35.47
CA ASP A 675 -33.13 -20.51 -36.42
C ASP A 675 -31.85 -21.27 -36.11
N VAL A 676 -31.96 -22.58 -36.34
CA VAL A 676 -30.92 -23.60 -36.33
C VAL A 676 -29.98 -23.35 -37.51
N LEU A 677 -28.66 -23.32 -37.26
CA LEU A 677 -27.68 -23.56 -38.31
C LEU A 677 -26.78 -24.74 -37.95
N ASP A 678 -27.04 -25.81 -38.72
CA ASP A 678 -26.29 -27.04 -38.88
C ASP A 678 -25.06 -26.77 -39.77
N GLY A 679 -23.94 -27.43 -39.52
CA GLY A 679 -22.69 -27.18 -40.26
C GLY A 679 -21.57 -28.17 -39.96
N LYS A 680 -21.66 -29.36 -40.56
CA LYS A 680 -20.63 -30.41 -40.58
C LYS A 680 -19.40 -30.01 -41.43
N ARG A 681 -18.20 -30.25 -40.87
CA ARG A 681 -17.00 -31.01 -41.36
C ARG A 681 -16.60 -30.99 -42.86
N PRO A 682 -15.30 -31.12 -43.19
CA PRO A 682 -14.45 -32.29 -42.87
C PRO A 682 -13.65 -32.23 -41.57
#